data_AF-A0A3L7MUY3-F1
#
_entry.id   AF-A0A3L7MUY3-F1
#
_cell.length_a   1.000
_cell.length_b   1.000
_cell.length_c   1.000
_cell.angle_alpha   90.00
_cell.angle_beta   90.00
_cell.angle_gamma   90.00
#
_symmetry.space_group_name_H-M   'P 1'
#
loop_
_entity.id
_entity.type
_entity.pdbx_description
1 polymer ?
#
loop_
_entity_poly.entity_id
_entity_poly.type
_entity_poly.pdbx_seq_one_letter_code
_entity_poly.pdbx_strand_id
1 'polypeptide(L)'
;MHSIITTVVRSCVGFAAFGAVCTTASGTWAEGWSPNRSAAIVLDTLFQDHAVLQRDRVVPVRGSAAPGEKISVAFGSIRVEAVAGADGRFSVDLPPMAASLEPRELVVSGASGEARAKDLLVGEVWFCSGQSNMEWVVDGSNEADRAKEMAARLPIRSFKAPHVTSNMPKSAVEGSWRVATAQTVGGFTAVGYWFGVDLARAFDLEVPIGLVDISWGGTRIEPWIPLDCMAKSDFKNAADGLAASIAQFRAIKPEDKAQAVAAENKRYLAARGQYWDKVIGDELNGRGAWTTPEKSTGFPAEWGTTKLPAFFPATDSALATFDGFVWYTRAFTVPAEMASKPCVLKLPAIDDCDRVLVDGVEVGSTIGDWNTPRSYALPNGLAAGEHRMTITVLDMSGEGGFAQGAMQLVVDGSKTPIALDGNWNWRKGGKVPGVAFPRVNDLNREPGTDAGEPAAIYNAMMAPCISFPVRGTIWYQGESNAGEHDNYRKLLPLLMNSWREKSGNPDMAWGIVQLAGFMPFAENEPAQGGWALLREAQFRGAAEAKGGMISATDIGEAGDIHPKKKREVGDRLSAWARNTVYGEKGVQWKGPELSKASRSGAKVVCEFDNAAGLGVRGDRVLGGFAVAGADGKFVWATTKLDGNQVVLEAAGVADPVEVAYAWQNNPQWANLVNGAGLPAVPFRVKVAQ
;
A
#
# COMPACT_ATOMS: atom_id res chain seq x y z
N MET A 1 38.90 60.42 -10.95
CA MET A 1 39.56 61.62 -10.42
C MET A 1 38.74 62.12 -9.24
N HIS A 2 39.37 62.20 -8.06
CA HIS A 2 39.18 63.20 -6.99
C HIS A 2 37.73 63.61 -6.62
N SER A 3 37.26 63.22 -5.42
CA SER A 3 37.30 64.04 -4.17
C SER A 3 36.14 65.06 -4.09
N ILE A 4 35.46 65.41 -3.00
CA ILE A 4 35.65 65.24 -1.55
C ILE A 4 34.49 65.98 -0.84
N ILE A 5 34.00 65.43 0.28
CA ILE A 5 33.64 66.12 1.56
C ILE A 5 32.36 66.98 1.74
N THR A 6 31.45 66.42 2.55
CA THR A 6 30.98 66.81 3.91
C THR A 6 30.91 68.29 4.35
N THR A 7 29.82 68.65 5.08
CA THR A 7 29.71 69.43 6.36
C THR A 7 28.31 70.08 6.40
N VAL A 8 27.32 69.73 7.25
CA VAL A 8 27.17 69.74 8.72
C VAL A 8 26.90 71.14 9.33
N VAL A 9 25.65 71.31 9.84
CA VAL A 9 25.22 72.03 11.08
C VAL A 9 25.05 73.57 11.04
N ARG A 10 23.86 74.10 11.43
CA ARG A 10 23.51 74.58 12.80
C ARG A 10 22.17 75.36 12.87
N SER A 11 21.26 74.83 13.67
CA SER A 11 20.41 75.42 14.74
C SER A 11 20.04 76.91 14.81
N CYS A 12 18.76 77.19 15.13
CA CYS A 12 18.22 78.22 16.08
C CYS A 12 16.77 77.78 16.45
N VAL A 13 16.47 77.22 17.63
CA VAL A 13 16.12 77.82 18.95
C VAL A 13 14.90 78.73 18.96
N GLY A 14 13.86 78.36 19.72
CA GLY A 14 12.72 79.23 20.08
C GLY A 14 11.63 78.58 20.94
N PHE A 15 11.83 78.60 22.27
CA PHE A 15 10.92 78.41 23.41
C PHE A 15 9.38 78.46 23.21
N ALA A 16 8.65 77.53 23.86
CA ALA A 16 7.80 77.79 25.06
C ALA A 16 6.78 76.65 25.32
N ALA A 17 6.64 76.26 26.58
CA ALA A 17 5.72 75.23 27.08
C ALA A 17 4.47 75.84 27.73
N PHE A 18 3.28 75.24 27.55
CA PHE A 18 2.50 74.57 28.61
C PHE A 18 1.09 74.12 28.13
N GLY A 19 0.82 72.84 28.45
CA GLY A 19 -0.43 72.09 28.60
C GLY A 19 -1.80 72.60 28.12
N ALA A 20 -2.52 71.70 27.41
CA ALA A 20 -3.89 71.30 27.77
C ALA A 20 -4.43 70.15 26.89
N VAL A 21 -4.88 69.09 27.57
CA VAL A 21 -6.09 68.29 27.32
C VAL A 21 -6.10 67.19 26.24
N CYS A 22 -6.45 65.99 26.75
CA CYS A 22 -6.96 64.78 26.12
C CYS A 22 -7.70 64.95 24.79
N THR A 23 -7.28 64.15 23.81
CA THR A 23 -8.15 63.68 22.73
C THR A 23 -7.88 62.21 22.44
N THR A 24 -8.93 61.40 22.57
CA THR A 24 -9.05 60.04 22.06
C THR A 24 -8.82 60.02 20.55
N ALA A 25 -7.74 59.38 20.09
CA ALA A 25 -7.50 59.14 18.68
C ALA A 25 -7.89 57.70 18.32
N SER A 26 -9.15 57.54 17.93
CA SER A 26 -9.57 56.52 16.98
C SER A 26 -8.90 56.81 15.64
N GLY A 27 -7.75 56.18 15.41
CA GLY A 27 -7.01 56.26 14.14
C GLY A 27 -7.23 54.99 13.34
N THR A 28 -8.20 55.01 12.45
CA THR A 28 -8.36 54.07 11.35
C THR A 28 -7.15 54.15 10.42
N TRP A 29 -6.25 53.18 10.51
CA TRP A 29 -5.33 52.84 9.41
C TRP A 29 -5.91 51.64 8.69
N ALA A 30 -6.89 51.92 7.82
CA ALA A 30 -7.22 51.02 6.72
C ALA A 30 -6.19 51.26 5.62
N GLU A 31 -4.98 50.71 5.80
CA GLU A 31 -4.12 50.43 4.65
C GLU A 31 -4.58 49.09 4.08
N GLY A 32 -5.27 49.19 2.93
CA GLY A 32 -5.70 48.05 2.14
C GLY A 32 -4.50 47.24 1.67
N TRP A 33 -4.19 46.19 2.41
CA TRP A 33 -3.45 45.06 1.86
C TRP A 33 -4.39 44.34 0.90
N SER A 34 -4.25 44.62 -0.40
CA SER A 34 -4.85 43.79 -1.45
C SER A 34 -3.97 42.55 -1.60
N PRO A 35 -4.40 41.32 -1.26
CA PRO A 35 -3.66 40.14 -1.64
C PRO A 35 -4.04 39.79 -3.08
N ASN A 36 -3.65 40.60 -4.06
CA ASN A 36 -3.63 40.12 -5.45
C ASN A 36 -2.38 39.25 -5.63
N ARG A 37 -2.36 38.08 -4.98
CA ARG A 37 -1.64 36.94 -5.53
C ARG A 37 -2.59 36.33 -6.56
N SER A 38 -2.33 36.60 -7.84
CA SER A 38 -2.95 35.86 -8.95
C SER A 38 -2.58 34.39 -8.78
N ALA A 39 -3.42 33.60 -8.12
CA ALA A 39 -3.26 32.16 -8.06
C ALA A 39 -3.51 31.62 -9.46
N ALA A 40 -2.51 30.96 -10.06
CA ALA A 40 -2.70 30.31 -11.35
C ALA A 40 -3.86 29.30 -11.28
N ILE A 41 -4.58 29.14 -12.37
CA ILE A 41 -5.61 28.10 -12.49
C ILE A 41 -4.92 26.74 -12.43
N VAL A 42 -5.38 25.88 -11.53
CA VAL A 42 -4.90 24.50 -11.37
C VAL A 42 -6.10 23.57 -11.37
N LEU A 43 -6.07 22.56 -12.23
CA LEU A 43 -7.07 21.49 -12.29
C LEU A 43 -6.81 20.43 -11.21
N ASP A 44 -7.89 19.80 -10.72
CA ASP A 44 -7.78 18.66 -9.81
C ASP A 44 -7.08 17.46 -10.47
N THR A 45 -6.44 16.61 -9.65
CA THR A 45 -5.49 15.58 -10.09
C THR A 45 -5.96 14.78 -11.29
N LEU A 46 -7.22 14.35 -11.42
CA LEU A 46 -7.60 13.45 -12.51
C LEU A 46 -7.92 14.17 -13.84
N PHE A 47 -8.02 15.50 -13.86
CA PHE A 47 -8.19 16.30 -15.08
C PHE A 47 -6.83 16.64 -15.69
N GLN A 48 -6.20 15.65 -16.32
CA GLN A 48 -4.89 15.77 -16.96
C GLN A 48 -4.92 15.29 -18.41
N ASP A 49 -3.80 15.49 -19.11
CA ASP A 49 -3.57 14.89 -20.42
C ASP A 49 -3.87 13.38 -20.40
N HIS A 50 -4.47 12.88 -21.48
CA HIS A 50 -4.88 11.49 -21.65
C HIS A 50 -6.02 10.98 -20.75
N ALA A 51 -6.65 11.82 -19.92
CA ALA A 51 -7.75 11.35 -19.07
C ALA A 51 -8.95 10.80 -19.86
N VAL A 52 -9.70 9.89 -19.23
CA VAL A 52 -11.02 9.45 -19.70
C VAL A 52 -12.07 10.07 -18.77
N LEU A 53 -12.98 10.86 -19.32
CA LEU A 53 -14.12 11.43 -18.61
C LEU A 53 -15.30 10.44 -18.64
N GLN A 54 -16.02 10.30 -17.53
CA GLN A 54 -17.16 9.39 -17.43
C GLN A 54 -18.32 9.84 -18.34
N ARG A 55 -18.81 8.92 -19.17
CA ARG A 55 -20.02 9.10 -19.99
C ARG A 55 -21.31 9.00 -19.18
N ASP A 56 -22.39 9.54 -19.75
CA ASP A 56 -23.77 9.44 -19.26
C ASP A 56 -23.99 9.97 -17.83
N ARG A 57 -23.07 10.81 -17.35
CA ARG A 57 -23.10 11.45 -16.04
C ARG A 57 -22.56 12.87 -16.13
N VAL A 58 -23.02 13.73 -15.23
CA VAL A 58 -22.44 15.05 -15.05
C VAL A 58 -20.96 14.91 -14.68
N VAL A 59 -20.11 15.71 -15.32
CA VAL A 59 -18.68 15.78 -15.00
C VAL A 59 -18.36 17.13 -14.35
N PRO A 60 -18.19 17.18 -13.02
CA PRO A 60 -17.82 18.40 -12.33
C PRO A 60 -16.32 18.66 -12.55
N VAL A 61 -15.99 19.53 -13.49
CA VAL A 61 -14.63 20.01 -13.70
C VAL A 61 -14.25 20.88 -12.51
N ARG A 62 -13.23 20.46 -11.78
CA ARG A 62 -12.82 21.05 -10.51
C ARG A 62 -11.37 21.49 -10.51
N GLY A 63 -11.08 22.48 -9.68
CA GLY A 63 -9.75 23.02 -9.53
C GLY A 63 -9.71 24.19 -8.55
N SER A 64 -8.62 24.94 -8.61
CA SER A 64 -8.42 26.19 -7.88
C SER A 64 -8.03 27.34 -8.81
N ALA A 65 -8.46 28.55 -8.46
CA ALA A 65 -8.12 29.82 -9.10
C ALA A 65 -8.10 30.93 -8.04
N ALA A 66 -7.95 32.20 -8.43
CA ALA A 66 -8.05 33.29 -7.48
C ALA A 66 -9.49 33.38 -6.90
N PRO A 67 -9.67 33.67 -5.60
CA PRO A 67 -11.00 33.80 -5.01
C PRO A 67 -11.89 34.84 -5.73
N GLY A 68 -13.13 34.47 -6.04
CA GLY A 68 -14.09 35.33 -6.76
C GLY A 68 -13.84 35.46 -8.26
N GLU A 69 -12.82 34.78 -8.81
CA GLU A 69 -12.49 34.82 -10.23
C GLU A 69 -13.56 34.13 -11.08
N LYS A 70 -13.94 34.74 -12.20
CA LYS A 70 -14.78 34.10 -13.22
C LYS A 70 -13.94 33.11 -14.04
N ILE A 71 -14.45 31.88 -14.14
CA ILE A 71 -13.81 30.77 -14.83
C ILE A 71 -14.69 30.34 -15.99
N SER A 72 -14.09 30.22 -17.18
CA SER A 72 -14.71 29.64 -18.37
C SER A 72 -14.10 28.28 -18.64
N VAL A 73 -14.94 27.27 -18.85
CA VAL A 73 -14.52 25.90 -19.19
C VAL A 73 -15.05 25.52 -20.57
N ALA A 74 -14.14 25.01 -21.40
CA ALA A 74 -14.40 24.58 -22.75
C ALA A 74 -13.99 23.12 -22.95
N PHE A 75 -14.90 22.30 -23.50
CA PHE A 75 -14.60 20.92 -23.88
C PHE A 75 -15.35 20.56 -25.18
N GLY A 76 -14.62 20.42 -26.30
CA GLY A 76 -15.25 20.28 -27.62
C GLY A 76 -16.09 21.51 -27.98
N SER A 77 -17.39 21.34 -28.20
CA SER A 77 -18.36 22.43 -28.40
C SER A 77 -18.99 22.96 -27.11
N ILE A 78 -18.80 22.26 -25.98
CA ILE A 78 -19.39 22.63 -24.69
C ILE A 78 -18.65 23.82 -24.10
N ARG A 79 -19.39 24.84 -23.67
CA ARG A 79 -18.88 26.03 -22.96
C ARG A 79 -19.73 26.27 -21.72
N VAL A 80 -19.10 26.33 -20.56
CA VAL A 80 -19.76 26.56 -19.26
C VAL A 80 -18.91 27.52 -18.42
N GLU A 81 -19.54 28.25 -17.51
CA GLU A 81 -18.87 29.23 -16.66
C GLU A 81 -19.16 28.96 -15.18
N ALA A 82 -18.20 29.33 -14.32
CA ALA A 82 -18.37 29.33 -12.87
C ALA A 82 -17.60 30.50 -12.25
N VAL A 83 -17.75 30.66 -10.95
CA VAL A 83 -16.95 31.60 -10.16
C VAL A 83 -16.24 30.82 -9.07
N ALA A 84 -14.93 31.05 -8.92
CA ALA A 84 -14.17 30.47 -7.82
C ALA A 84 -14.68 31.00 -6.47
N GLY A 85 -14.87 30.12 -5.51
CA GLY A 85 -15.33 30.43 -4.16
C GLY A 85 -14.33 31.30 -3.39
N ALA A 86 -14.71 31.69 -2.17
CA ALA A 86 -13.84 32.46 -1.28
C ALA A 86 -12.58 31.69 -0.85
N ASP A 87 -12.63 30.35 -0.91
CA ASP A 87 -11.51 29.43 -0.70
C ASP A 87 -10.64 29.23 -1.95
N GLY A 88 -10.97 29.89 -3.05
CA GLY A 88 -10.30 29.75 -4.34
C GLY A 88 -10.67 28.49 -5.11
N ARG A 89 -11.59 27.64 -4.62
CA ARG A 89 -12.03 26.42 -5.32
C ARG A 89 -13.14 26.72 -6.31
N PHE A 90 -13.12 26.07 -7.47
CA PHE A 90 -14.23 26.11 -8.41
C PHE A 90 -14.68 24.69 -8.76
N SER A 91 -15.96 24.55 -9.11
CA SER A 91 -16.55 23.36 -9.70
C SER A 91 -17.55 23.83 -10.75
N VAL A 92 -17.44 23.29 -11.96
CA VAL A 92 -18.40 23.57 -13.03
C VAL A 92 -18.77 22.29 -13.75
N ASP A 93 -20.06 22.12 -14.00
CA ASP A 93 -20.60 20.88 -14.50
C ASP A 93 -20.60 20.88 -16.04
N LEU A 94 -19.88 19.92 -16.63
CA LEU A 94 -20.15 19.50 -17.99
C LEU A 94 -21.41 18.60 -17.98
N PRO A 95 -22.35 18.79 -18.91
CA PRO A 95 -23.54 17.93 -19.00
C PRO A 95 -23.13 16.48 -19.31
N PRO A 96 -24.03 15.50 -19.08
CA PRO A 96 -23.81 14.13 -19.53
C PRO A 96 -23.42 14.07 -21.00
N MET A 97 -22.36 13.32 -21.29
CA MET A 97 -21.81 13.16 -22.64
C MET A 97 -21.89 11.70 -23.08
N ALA A 98 -22.16 11.49 -24.36
CA ALA A 98 -22.02 10.18 -24.99
C ALA A 98 -20.54 9.77 -25.08
N ALA A 99 -20.29 8.46 -25.15
CA ALA A 99 -18.94 7.94 -25.38
C ALA A 99 -18.33 8.49 -26.68
N SER A 100 -17.02 8.70 -26.68
CA SER A 100 -16.30 9.21 -27.84
C SER A 100 -14.83 8.80 -27.80
N LEU A 101 -14.37 8.19 -28.89
CA LEU A 101 -12.95 7.95 -29.19
C LEU A 101 -12.22 9.18 -29.72
N GLU A 102 -12.94 10.25 -30.06
CA GLU A 102 -12.36 11.50 -30.57
C GLU A 102 -11.61 12.25 -29.44
N PRO A 103 -10.29 12.46 -29.57
CA PRO A 103 -9.51 13.26 -28.62
C PRO A 103 -9.97 14.71 -28.57
N ARG A 104 -10.21 15.24 -27.37
CA ARG A 104 -10.59 16.64 -27.16
C ARG A 104 -9.70 17.29 -26.11
N GLU A 105 -9.69 18.61 -26.12
CA GLU A 105 -9.01 19.41 -25.10
C GLU A 105 -10.03 19.97 -24.11
N LEU A 106 -9.73 19.85 -22.82
CA LEU A 106 -10.38 20.60 -21.75
C LEU A 106 -9.55 21.85 -21.50
N VAL A 107 -10.16 23.02 -21.66
CA VAL A 107 -9.52 24.32 -21.45
C VAL A 107 -10.27 25.06 -20.37
N VAL A 108 -9.55 25.50 -19.34
CA VAL A 108 -10.08 26.31 -18.23
C VAL A 108 -9.35 27.64 -18.22
N SER A 109 -10.06 28.73 -18.51
CA SER A 109 -9.48 30.06 -18.66
C SER A 109 -10.12 31.05 -17.69
N GLY A 110 -9.34 32.02 -17.24
CA GLY A 110 -9.75 33.10 -16.33
C GLY A 110 -8.80 34.27 -16.40
N ALA A 111 -8.99 35.24 -15.50
CA ALA A 111 -8.11 36.41 -15.39
C ALA A 111 -6.68 36.06 -14.94
N SER A 112 -6.51 34.96 -14.20
CA SER A 112 -5.22 34.47 -13.68
C SER A 112 -4.45 33.58 -14.65
N GLY A 113 -5.00 33.31 -15.85
CA GLY A 113 -4.36 32.51 -16.89
C GLY A 113 -5.25 31.38 -17.38
N GLU A 114 -4.62 30.28 -17.77
CA GLU A 114 -5.30 29.14 -18.38
C GLU A 114 -4.63 27.82 -17.99
N ALA A 115 -5.46 26.80 -17.73
CA ALA A 115 -5.05 25.41 -17.56
C ALA A 115 -5.65 24.56 -18.68
N ARG A 116 -4.89 23.57 -19.17
CA ARG A 116 -5.27 22.70 -20.27
C ARG A 116 -5.02 21.25 -19.91
N ALA A 117 -5.92 20.39 -20.36
CA ALA A 117 -5.74 18.95 -20.38
C ALA A 117 -6.09 18.44 -21.78
N LYS A 118 -5.15 17.76 -22.43
CA LYS A 118 -5.18 17.39 -23.85
C LYS A 118 -5.43 15.91 -24.05
N ASP A 119 -5.94 15.56 -25.24
CA ASP A 119 -6.24 14.18 -25.59
C ASP A 119 -7.16 13.53 -24.54
N LEU A 120 -8.27 14.17 -24.19
CA LEU A 120 -9.27 13.61 -23.30
C LEU A 120 -10.29 12.83 -24.14
N LEU A 121 -10.71 11.68 -23.63
CA LEU A 121 -11.77 10.86 -24.20
C LEU A 121 -12.99 10.86 -23.27
N VAL A 122 -14.15 10.41 -23.78
CA VAL A 122 -15.36 10.20 -22.98
C VAL A 122 -15.73 8.73 -23.03
N GLY A 123 -15.82 8.07 -21.87
CA GLY A 123 -15.95 6.62 -21.79
C GLY A 123 -16.39 6.11 -20.41
N GLU A 124 -16.04 4.88 -20.07
CA GLU A 124 -16.31 4.31 -18.75
C GLU A 124 -15.08 4.43 -17.85
N VAL A 125 -15.26 4.90 -16.62
CA VAL A 125 -14.17 5.07 -15.66
C VAL A 125 -14.42 4.23 -14.42
N TRP A 126 -13.38 3.53 -13.96
CA TRP A 126 -13.44 2.64 -12.81
C TRP A 126 -12.27 2.87 -11.86
N PHE A 127 -12.54 2.91 -10.56
CA PHE A 127 -11.49 2.79 -9.56
C PHE A 127 -11.03 1.32 -9.46
N CYS A 128 -9.73 1.11 -9.56
CA CYS A 128 -9.07 -0.17 -9.29
C CYS A 128 -8.35 -0.04 -7.95
N SER A 129 -8.88 -0.65 -6.88
CA SER A 129 -8.41 -0.41 -5.52
C SER A 129 -8.27 -1.68 -4.69
N GLY A 130 -7.52 -1.57 -3.60
CA GLY A 130 -7.23 -2.66 -2.67
C GLY A 130 -5.74 -2.83 -2.46
N GLN A 131 -5.31 -4.05 -2.15
CA GLN A 131 -3.92 -4.34 -1.83
C GLN A 131 -3.16 -5.02 -2.99
N SER A 132 -2.13 -5.79 -2.67
CA SER A 132 -1.12 -6.33 -3.57
C SER A 132 -1.70 -7.14 -4.73
N ASN A 133 -2.84 -7.83 -4.53
CA ASN A 133 -3.48 -8.57 -5.62
C ASN A 133 -4.12 -7.67 -6.69
N MET A 134 -4.66 -6.50 -6.32
CA MET A 134 -5.11 -5.46 -7.25
C MET A 134 -3.92 -4.71 -7.85
N GLU A 135 -2.91 -4.39 -7.02
CA GLU A 135 -1.71 -3.68 -7.44
C GLU A 135 -0.86 -4.47 -8.45
N TRP A 136 -0.94 -5.81 -8.37
CA TRP A 136 -0.11 -6.71 -9.16
C TRP A 136 -0.12 -6.33 -10.64
N VAL A 137 1.06 -6.10 -11.18
CA VAL A 137 1.21 -5.56 -12.53
C VAL A 137 1.12 -6.63 -13.60
N VAL A 138 0.80 -6.22 -14.83
CA VAL A 138 0.72 -7.10 -16.01
C VAL A 138 2.02 -7.90 -16.20
N ASP A 139 3.19 -7.27 -16.07
CA ASP A 139 4.50 -7.94 -16.21
C ASP A 139 4.73 -9.07 -15.21
N GLY A 140 4.06 -9.03 -14.05
CA GLY A 140 4.12 -10.08 -13.03
C GLY A 140 3.11 -11.21 -13.23
N SER A 141 2.27 -11.17 -14.28
CA SER A 141 1.15 -12.10 -14.50
C SER A 141 1.41 -13.07 -15.65
N ASN A 142 0.65 -14.18 -15.70
CA ASN A 142 0.88 -15.24 -16.70
C ASN A 142 0.67 -14.80 -18.16
N GLU A 143 -0.19 -13.82 -18.40
CA GLU A 143 -0.59 -13.39 -19.76
C GLU A 143 0.05 -12.05 -20.17
N ALA A 144 1.24 -11.74 -19.64
CA ALA A 144 1.94 -10.47 -19.88
C ALA A 144 2.21 -10.21 -21.38
N ASP A 145 2.71 -11.21 -22.11
CA ASP A 145 3.03 -11.07 -23.54
C ASP A 145 1.78 -10.79 -24.37
N ARG A 146 0.72 -11.57 -24.10
CA ARG A 146 -0.59 -11.35 -24.74
C ARG A 146 -1.14 -9.94 -24.47
N ALA A 147 -0.99 -9.44 -23.23
CA ALA A 147 -1.39 -8.09 -22.89
C ALA A 147 -0.63 -7.05 -23.73
N LYS A 148 0.69 -7.19 -23.85
CA LYS A 148 1.56 -6.30 -24.66
C LYS A 148 1.20 -6.32 -26.14
N GLU A 149 0.91 -7.49 -26.69
CA GLU A 149 0.55 -7.66 -28.11
C GLU A 149 -0.75 -6.93 -28.49
N MET A 150 -1.73 -6.88 -27.59
CA MET A 150 -3.05 -6.30 -27.88
C MET A 150 -3.26 -4.88 -27.37
N ALA A 151 -2.46 -4.40 -26.39
CA ALA A 151 -2.70 -3.14 -25.69
C ALA A 151 -2.93 -1.95 -26.63
N ALA A 152 -2.13 -1.81 -27.68
CA ALA A 152 -2.23 -0.69 -28.63
C ALA A 152 -3.50 -0.70 -29.50
N ARG A 153 -4.29 -1.79 -29.48
CA ARG A 153 -5.55 -1.94 -30.23
C ARG A 153 -6.79 -1.71 -29.36
N LEU A 154 -6.60 -1.41 -28.07
CA LEU A 154 -7.68 -1.25 -27.10
C LEU A 154 -7.72 0.19 -26.62
N PRO A 155 -8.89 0.83 -26.53
CA PRO A 155 -9.01 2.22 -26.07
C PRO A 155 -8.94 2.30 -24.52
N ILE A 156 -7.88 1.74 -23.93
CA ILE A 156 -7.69 1.67 -22.47
C ILE A 156 -6.63 2.68 -22.03
N ARG A 157 -6.90 3.37 -20.93
CA ARG A 157 -5.97 4.29 -20.28
C ARG A 157 -5.96 4.05 -18.78
N SER A 158 -4.81 4.23 -18.15
CA SER A 158 -4.67 4.01 -16.71
C SER A 158 -3.97 5.17 -16.02
N PHE A 159 -4.46 5.56 -14.85
CA PHE A 159 -3.81 6.46 -13.91
C PHE A 159 -3.35 5.63 -12.70
N LYS A 160 -2.11 5.82 -12.24
CA LYS A 160 -1.59 5.19 -11.01
C LYS A 160 -1.21 6.25 -9.98
N ALA A 161 -1.80 6.17 -8.79
CA ALA A 161 -1.38 6.97 -7.63
C ALA A 161 -0.12 6.36 -6.97
N PRO A 162 0.83 7.18 -6.48
CA PRO A 162 1.95 6.70 -5.65
C PRO A 162 1.48 6.35 -4.24
N HIS A 163 2.33 5.63 -3.52
CA HIS A 163 2.13 5.29 -2.12
C HIS A 163 2.45 6.48 -1.21
N VAL A 164 1.40 7.14 -0.74
CA VAL A 164 1.50 8.28 0.16
C VAL A 164 0.43 8.18 1.25
N THR A 165 0.72 8.74 2.42
CA THR A 165 -0.19 8.74 3.57
C THR A 165 -0.38 10.16 4.10
N SER A 166 -1.51 10.40 4.77
CA SER A 166 -1.75 11.65 5.46
C SER A 166 -2.84 11.50 6.52
N ASN A 167 -2.68 12.21 7.62
CA ASN A 167 -3.70 12.26 8.65
C ASN A 167 -4.84 13.26 8.37
N MET A 168 -4.79 13.95 7.23
CA MET A 168 -5.81 14.89 6.75
C MET A 168 -6.05 14.70 5.25
N PRO A 169 -7.29 14.83 4.75
CA PRO A 169 -7.56 14.77 3.32
C PRO A 169 -6.69 15.74 2.52
N LYS A 170 -5.96 15.23 1.53
CA LYS A 170 -5.21 16.01 0.55
C LYS A 170 -6.17 16.49 -0.55
N SER A 171 -5.83 17.62 -1.16
CA SER A 171 -6.54 18.16 -2.34
C SER A 171 -5.95 17.66 -3.66
N ALA A 172 -4.74 17.10 -3.63
CA ALA A 172 -4.04 16.58 -4.81
C ALA A 172 -3.19 15.36 -4.42
N VAL A 173 -3.03 14.47 -5.38
CA VAL A 173 -2.04 13.38 -5.36
C VAL A 173 -1.28 13.41 -6.68
N GLU A 174 0.00 13.03 -6.65
CA GLU A 174 0.80 12.86 -7.86
C GLU A 174 0.31 11.65 -8.67
N GLY A 175 0.68 11.60 -9.95
CA GLY A 175 0.32 10.53 -10.87
C GLY A 175 0.05 11.07 -12.26
N SER A 176 0.02 10.17 -13.24
CA SER A 176 -0.28 10.54 -14.63
C SER A 176 -1.10 9.46 -15.33
N TRP A 177 -1.99 9.90 -16.22
CA TRP A 177 -2.68 9.01 -17.14
C TRP A 177 -1.71 8.50 -18.21
N ARG A 178 -1.81 7.21 -18.51
CA ARG A 178 -1.00 6.53 -19.53
C ARG A 178 -1.93 5.79 -20.48
N VAL A 179 -1.69 5.95 -21.78
CA VAL A 179 -2.35 5.17 -22.83
C VAL A 179 -1.81 3.73 -22.79
N ALA A 180 -2.67 2.72 -22.92
CA ALA A 180 -2.26 1.34 -23.03
C ALA A 180 -1.51 1.11 -24.36
N THR A 181 -0.25 0.71 -24.26
CA THR A 181 0.64 0.35 -25.38
C THR A 181 1.50 -0.82 -24.96
N ALA A 182 2.21 -1.45 -25.90
CA ALA A 182 3.15 -2.51 -25.56
C ALA A 182 4.22 -2.07 -24.55
N GLN A 183 4.59 -0.78 -24.53
CA GLN A 183 5.62 -0.22 -23.65
C GLN A 183 5.08 0.18 -22.27
N THR A 184 3.80 0.52 -22.16
CA THR A 184 3.23 1.08 -20.94
C THR A 184 2.45 0.05 -20.12
N VAL A 185 1.81 -0.91 -20.79
CA VAL A 185 0.84 -1.84 -20.18
C VAL A 185 1.46 -2.75 -19.13
N GLY A 186 2.76 -3.05 -19.24
CA GLY A 186 3.48 -3.89 -18.28
C GLY A 186 3.36 -3.42 -16.83
N GLY A 187 3.25 -2.10 -16.61
CA GLY A 187 3.09 -1.49 -15.29
C GLY A 187 1.66 -1.17 -14.87
N PHE A 188 0.63 -1.61 -15.61
CA PHE A 188 -0.76 -1.42 -15.21
C PHE A 188 -1.18 -2.53 -14.24
N THR A 189 -2.15 -2.26 -13.35
CA THR A 189 -2.86 -3.32 -12.62
C THR A 189 -3.33 -4.41 -13.59
N ALA A 190 -2.91 -5.65 -13.36
CA ALA A 190 -3.26 -6.77 -14.23
C ALA A 190 -4.76 -7.09 -14.16
N VAL A 191 -5.34 -7.06 -12.95
CA VAL A 191 -6.78 -7.29 -12.74
C VAL A 191 -7.59 -6.20 -13.43
N GLY A 192 -7.24 -4.93 -13.20
CA GLY A 192 -7.94 -3.81 -13.83
C GLY A 192 -7.77 -3.78 -15.34
N TYR A 193 -6.58 -4.10 -15.87
CA TYR A 193 -6.35 -4.17 -17.31
C TYR A 193 -7.23 -5.22 -17.98
N TRP A 194 -7.25 -6.46 -17.47
CA TRP A 194 -8.08 -7.52 -18.08
C TRP A 194 -9.58 -7.26 -17.93
N PHE A 195 -10.00 -6.66 -16.81
CA PHE A 195 -11.36 -6.12 -16.66
C PHE A 195 -11.69 -5.11 -17.77
N GLY A 196 -10.80 -4.14 -18.02
CA GLY A 196 -10.97 -3.15 -19.08
C GLY A 196 -10.93 -3.74 -20.49
N VAL A 197 -10.13 -4.78 -20.73
CA VAL A 197 -10.06 -5.50 -22.02
C VAL A 197 -11.41 -6.12 -22.37
N ASP A 198 -12.02 -6.86 -21.44
CA ASP A 198 -13.31 -7.50 -21.69
C ASP A 198 -14.43 -6.47 -21.86
N LEU A 199 -14.46 -5.40 -21.04
CA LEU A 199 -15.41 -4.30 -21.22
C LEU A 199 -15.25 -3.58 -22.56
N ALA A 200 -14.02 -3.23 -22.95
CA ALA A 200 -13.77 -2.57 -24.24
C ALA A 200 -14.29 -3.41 -25.40
N ARG A 201 -14.09 -4.74 -25.35
CA ARG A 201 -14.63 -5.67 -26.37
C ARG A 201 -16.14 -5.78 -26.32
N ALA A 202 -16.74 -5.82 -25.14
CA ALA A 202 -18.20 -5.85 -24.98
C ALA A 202 -18.88 -4.58 -25.52
N PHE A 203 -18.13 -3.48 -25.62
CA PHE A 203 -18.55 -2.24 -26.26
C PHE A 203 -18.05 -2.09 -27.70
N ASP A 204 -17.71 -3.19 -28.38
CA ASP A 204 -17.23 -3.22 -29.77
C ASP A 204 -16.04 -2.28 -30.05
N LEU A 205 -15.24 -2.01 -29.01
CA LEU A 205 -14.11 -1.07 -29.00
C LEU A 205 -14.50 0.40 -29.21
N GLU A 206 -15.79 0.75 -29.15
CA GLU A 206 -16.29 2.12 -29.37
C GLU A 206 -16.29 2.99 -28.11
N VAL A 207 -16.09 2.37 -26.93
CA VAL A 207 -16.11 3.06 -25.63
C VAL A 207 -14.73 2.98 -24.98
N PRO A 208 -14.04 4.12 -24.76
CA PRO A 208 -12.80 4.17 -24.00
C PRO A 208 -13.00 3.71 -22.56
N ILE A 209 -11.98 3.03 -22.00
CA ILE A 209 -11.97 2.59 -20.60
C ILE A 209 -10.86 3.30 -19.84
N GLY A 210 -11.23 4.06 -18.81
CA GLY A 210 -10.33 4.67 -17.85
C GLY A 210 -10.21 3.83 -16.57
N LEU A 211 -9.00 3.42 -16.23
CA LEU A 211 -8.69 2.68 -15.02
C LEU A 211 -7.94 3.60 -14.05
N VAL A 212 -8.53 3.92 -12.91
CA VAL A 212 -7.90 4.75 -11.89
C VAL A 212 -7.37 3.82 -10.79
N ASP A 213 -6.11 3.42 -10.93
CA ASP A 213 -5.39 2.53 -10.02
C ASP A 213 -4.93 3.29 -8.77
N ILE A 214 -5.63 3.01 -7.68
CA ILE A 214 -5.36 3.50 -6.34
C ILE A 214 -5.30 2.27 -5.43
N SER A 215 -4.23 1.51 -5.57
CA SER A 215 -3.95 0.32 -4.76
C SER A 215 -2.60 0.40 -4.05
N TRP A 216 -2.45 -0.30 -2.92
CA TRP A 216 -1.19 -0.42 -2.18
C TRP A 216 -1.08 -1.76 -1.44
N GLY A 217 -0.09 -2.57 -1.82
CA GLY A 217 0.28 -3.85 -1.23
C GLY A 217 0.51 -3.87 0.28
N GLY A 218 0.12 -4.98 0.91
CA GLY A 218 0.25 -5.19 2.37
C GLY A 218 -0.74 -4.41 3.23
N THR A 219 -1.53 -3.50 2.65
CA THR A 219 -2.44 -2.64 3.42
C THR A 219 -3.70 -3.36 3.88
N ARG A 220 -4.17 -2.98 5.05
CA ARG A 220 -5.45 -3.41 5.62
C ARG A 220 -6.60 -2.56 5.05
N ILE A 221 -7.84 -2.86 5.38
CA ILE A 221 -9.02 -2.12 4.90
C ILE A 221 -9.25 -0.77 5.62
N GLU A 222 -8.93 -0.65 6.90
CA GLU A 222 -9.19 0.52 7.75
C GLU A 222 -8.55 1.84 7.23
N PRO A 223 -7.32 1.84 6.72
CA PRO A 223 -6.69 3.03 6.15
C PRO A 223 -7.43 3.61 4.93
N TRP A 224 -8.28 2.83 4.26
CA TRP A 224 -9.06 3.24 3.07
C TRP A 224 -10.42 3.85 3.41
N ILE A 225 -10.83 3.81 4.67
CA ILE A 225 -12.12 4.31 5.13
C ILE A 225 -11.94 5.73 5.69
N PRO A 226 -12.77 6.71 5.29
CA PRO A 226 -12.74 8.05 5.87
C PRO A 226 -12.92 8.03 7.39
N LEU A 227 -12.12 8.80 8.11
CA LEU A 227 -12.10 8.79 9.58
C LEU A 227 -13.46 9.19 10.17
N ASP A 228 -14.15 10.14 9.53
CA ASP A 228 -15.46 10.62 9.98
C ASP A 228 -16.58 9.58 9.76
N CYS A 229 -16.45 8.71 8.74
CA CYS A 229 -17.34 7.57 8.56
C CYS A 229 -17.06 6.49 9.61
N MET A 230 -15.80 6.24 9.96
CA MET A 230 -15.45 5.34 11.06
C MET A 230 -15.98 5.84 12.41
N ALA A 231 -15.91 7.16 12.67
CA ALA A 231 -16.44 7.80 13.87
C ALA A 231 -17.97 7.62 14.06
N LYS A 232 -18.71 7.33 12.97
CA LYS A 232 -20.16 7.10 12.97
C LYS A 232 -20.53 5.61 12.94
N SER A 233 -19.58 4.73 13.20
CA SER A 233 -19.73 3.27 13.09
C SER A 233 -19.29 2.55 14.38
N ASP A 234 -19.32 1.21 14.36
CA ASP A 234 -18.75 0.36 15.41
C ASP A 234 -17.25 0.63 15.66
N PHE A 235 -16.56 1.30 14.74
CA PHE A 235 -15.14 1.66 14.84
C PHE A 235 -14.90 3.06 15.43
N LYS A 236 -15.93 3.67 16.06
CA LYS A 236 -15.83 5.00 16.66
C LYS A 236 -14.66 5.16 17.64
N ASN A 237 -14.41 4.15 18.48
CA ASN A 237 -13.31 4.22 19.45
C ASN A 237 -11.94 4.30 18.76
N ALA A 238 -11.75 3.60 17.64
CA ALA A 238 -10.51 3.68 16.87
C ALA A 238 -10.35 5.06 16.21
N ALA A 239 -11.44 5.60 15.66
CA ALA A 239 -11.44 6.93 15.04
C ALA A 239 -11.19 8.05 16.06
N ASP A 240 -11.91 8.04 17.19
CA ASP A 240 -11.76 9.02 18.26
C ASP A 240 -10.37 8.93 18.92
N GLY A 241 -9.87 7.70 19.11
CA GLY A 241 -8.53 7.47 19.65
C GLY A 241 -7.46 8.10 18.76
N LEU A 242 -7.53 7.87 17.44
CA LEU A 242 -6.61 8.49 16.49
C LEU A 242 -6.74 10.01 16.47
N ALA A 243 -7.97 10.54 16.45
CA ALA A 243 -8.21 11.98 16.48
C ALA A 243 -7.64 12.63 17.75
N ALA A 244 -7.79 11.98 18.90
CA ALA A 244 -7.20 12.43 20.16
C ALA A 244 -5.66 12.39 20.12
N SER A 245 -5.06 11.34 19.56
CA SER A 245 -3.61 11.25 19.38
C SER A 245 -3.05 12.35 18.47
N ILE A 246 -3.74 12.67 17.38
CA ILE A 246 -3.37 13.78 16.49
C ILE A 246 -3.44 15.12 17.24
N ALA A 247 -4.52 15.36 17.98
CA ALA A 247 -4.70 16.58 18.77
C ALA A 247 -3.64 16.71 19.87
N GLN A 248 -3.35 15.62 20.59
CA GLN A 248 -2.30 15.58 21.59
C GLN A 248 -0.93 15.89 20.98
N PHE A 249 -0.56 15.20 19.89
CA PHE A 249 0.71 15.40 19.20
C PHE A 249 0.93 16.87 18.80
N ARG A 250 -0.11 17.53 18.28
CA ARG A 250 -0.06 18.94 17.87
C ARG A 250 -0.01 19.91 19.04
N ALA A 251 -0.45 19.50 20.22
CA ALA A 251 -0.42 20.31 21.43
C ALA A 251 0.93 20.21 22.20
N ILE A 252 1.79 19.25 21.86
CA ILE A 252 3.11 19.10 22.51
C ILE A 252 3.97 20.31 22.17
N LYS A 253 4.50 20.98 23.20
CA LYS A 253 5.43 22.09 23.01
C LYS A 253 6.77 21.58 22.45
N PRO A 254 7.46 22.35 21.60
CA PRO A 254 8.75 21.93 21.03
C PRO A 254 9.78 21.47 22.07
N GLU A 255 9.85 22.15 23.21
CA GLU A 255 10.73 21.80 24.33
C GLU A 255 10.39 20.45 24.97
N ASP A 256 9.10 20.20 25.23
CA ASP A 256 8.63 18.95 25.82
C ASP A 256 8.86 17.78 24.85
N LYS A 257 8.65 18.02 23.54
CA LYS A 257 8.93 17.05 22.49
C LYS A 257 10.42 16.70 22.44
N ALA A 258 11.30 17.71 22.46
CA ALA A 258 12.74 17.49 22.45
C ALA A 258 13.20 16.70 23.69
N GLN A 259 12.65 17.00 24.87
CA GLN A 259 12.93 16.26 26.08
C GLN A 259 12.44 14.81 26.01
N ALA A 260 11.23 14.57 25.49
CA ALA A 260 10.68 13.23 25.33
C ALA A 260 11.50 12.40 24.33
N VAL A 261 11.90 12.98 23.20
CA VAL A 261 12.79 12.34 22.21
C VAL A 261 14.14 12.01 22.84
N ALA A 262 14.72 12.91 23.63
CA ALA A 262 15.98 12.65 24.31
C ALA A 262 15.87 11.51 25.34
N ALA A 263 14.76 11.46 26.09
CA ALA A 263 14.48 10.39 27.04
C ALA A 263 14.27 9.04 26.34
N GLU A 264 13.53 9.03 25.24
CA GLU A 264 13.30 7.84 24.42
C GLU A 264 14.60 7.34 23.78
N ASN A 265 15.44 8.22 23.23
CA ASN A 265 16.76 7.87 22.72
C ASN A 265 17.64 7.26 23.82
N LYS A 266 17.62 7.84 25.04
CA LYS A 266 18.37 7.27 26.18
C LYS A 266 17.85 5.88 26.56
N ARG A 267 16.53 5.68 26.61
CA ARG A 267 15.90 4.37 26.85
C ARG A 267 16.30 3.37 25.78
N TYR A 268 16.22 3.76 24.50
CA TYR A 268 16.58 2.90 23.37
C TYR A 268 18.06 2.52 23.40
N LEU A 269 18.97 3.46 23.66
CA LEU A 269 20.41 3.17 23.80
C LEU A 269 20.70 2.18 24.93
N ALA A 270 20.02 2.31 26.08
CA ALA A 270 20.14 1.36 27.17
C ALA A 270 19.63 -0.04 26.77
N ALA A 271 18.48 -0.11 26.11
CA ALA A 271 17.91 -1.37 25.61
C ALA A 271 18.78 -2.00 24.51
N ARG A 272 19.42 -1.19 23.66
CA ARG A 272 20.41 -1.60 22.65
C ARG A 272 21.62 -2.25 23.30
N GLY A 273 22.14 -1.63 24.37
CA GLY A 273 23.24 -2.20 25.16
C GLY A 273 22.86 -3.55 25.77
N GLN A 274 21.71 -3.63 26.44
CA GLN A 274 21.20 -4.87 27.03
C GLN A 274 20.97 -5.99 26.00
N TYR A 275 20.50 -5.63 24.79
CA TYR A 275 20.38 -6.58 23.70
C TYR A 275 21.75 -7.15 23.34
N TRP A 276 22.74 -6.27 23.08
CA TRP A 276 24.09 -6.69 22.74
C TRP A 276 24.74 -7.52 23.85
N ASP A 277 24.60 -7.13 25.11
CA ASP A 277 25.09 -7.91 26.25
C ASP A 277 24.51 -9.33 26.25
N LYS A 278 23.22 -9.47 25.91
CA LYS A 278 22.53 -10.76 25.85
C LYS A 278 22.97 -11.61 24.66
N VAL A 279 23.11 -11.03 23.47
CA VAL A 279 23.40 -11.81 22.25
C VAL A 279 24.89 -12.07 22.05
N ILE A 280 25.75 -11.15 22.48
CA ILE A 280 27.20 -11.21 22.22
C ILE A 280 27.98 -11.96 23.30
N GLY A 281 27.39 -12.17 24.49
CA GLY A 281 28.08 -12.81 25.62
C GLY A 281 28.65 -14.19 25.28
N ASP A 282 27.81 -15.08 24.73
CA ASP A 282 28.24 -16.40 24.25
C ASP A 282 29.13 -16.30 23.00
N GLU A 283 28.93 -15.26 22.20
CA GLU A 283 29.74 -15.05 21.01
C GLU A 283 31.19 -14.73 21.36
N LEU A 284 31.43 -13.91 22.39
CA LEU A 284 32.78 -13.52 22.80
C LEU A 284 33.45 -14.55 23.72
N ASN A 285 32.72 -15.56 24.22
CA ASN A 285 33.31 -16.61 25.03
C ASN A 285 34.33 -17.43 24.21
N GLY A 286 35.62 -17.24 24.49
CA GLY A 286 36.73 -17.79 23.71
C GLY A 286 37.00 -17.08 22.36
N ARG A 287 36.19 -16.10 21.97
CA ARG A 287 36.36 -15.29 20.73
C ARG A 287 36.49 -13.79 20.98
N GLY A 288 36.67 -13.35 22.22
CA GLY A 288 36.80 -11.94 22.59
C GLY A 288 37.86 -11.15 21.81
N ALA A 289 38.92 -11.82 21.33
CA ALA A 289 39.93 -11.19 20.49
C ALA A 289 39.43 -10.82 19.07
N TRP A 290 38.26 -11.27 18.64
CA TRP A 290 37.72 -10.95 17.31
C TRP A 290 37.26 -9.49 17.18
N THR A 291 37.06 -8.79 18.31
CA THR A 291 36.84 -7.33 18.30
C THR A 291 38.11 -6.55 17.95
N THR A 292 39.29 -7.19 18.08
CA THR A 292 40.63 -6.68 17.69
C THR A 292 41.37 -7.79 16.94
N PRO A 293 40.95 -8.13 15.72
CA PRO A 293 41.23 -9.42 15.09
C PRO A 293 42.72 -9.69 14.85
N GLU A 294 43.57 -8.68 14.75
CA GLU A 294 45.03 -8.80 14.72
C GLU A 294 45.62 -9.43 15.99
N LYS A 295 44.88 -9.42 17.10
CA LYS A 295 45.22 -10.12 18.36
C LYS A 295 44.58 -11.50 18.44
N SER A 296 43.74 -11.88 17.48
CA SER A 296 43.11 -13.20 17.46
C SER A 296 44.08 -14.25 16.94
N THR A 297 44.08 -15.42 17.57
CA THR A 297 44.89 -16.56 17.11
C THR A 297 44.50 -16.93 15.68
N GLY A 298 45.52 -17.14 14.84
CA GLY A 298 45.34 -17.53 13.45
C GLY A 298 45.02 -16.38 12.50
N PHE A 299 44.92 -15.12 12.95
CA PHE A 299 44.80 -14.00 12.01
C PHE A 299 46.13 -13.73 11.26
N PRO A 300 46.11 -13.49 9.94
CA PRO A 300 44.95 -13.52 9.04
C PRO A 300 44.67 -14.91 8.43
N ALA A 301 45.54 -15.90 8.62
CA ALA A 301 45.50 -17.19 7.92
C ALA A 301 44.20 -17.99 8.10
N GLU A 302 43.54 -17.89 9.25
CA GLU A 302 42.26 -18.56 9.57
C GLU A 302 41.02 -17.71 9.27
N TRP A 303 41.21 -16.47 8.80
CA TRP A 303 40.12 -15.64 8.32
C TRP A 303 39.99 -15.83 6.80
N GLY A 304 38.78 -16.16 6.34
CA GLY A 304 38.49 -16.24 4.92
C GLY A 304 38.60 -14.87 4.27
N THR A 305 38.64 -14.82 2.94
CA THR A 305 38.58 -13.56 2.18
C THR A 305 37.28 -13.48 1.40
N THR A 306 36.71 -12.28 1.28
CA THR A 306 35.52 -12.03 0.47
C THR A 306 35.53 -10.60 -0.07
N LYS A 307 34.62 -10.31 -1.01
CA LYS A 307 34.37 -8.95 -1.50
C LYS A 307 33.07 -8.43 -0.89
N LEU A 308 33.15 -7.30 -0.19
CA LEU A 308 31.98 -6.59 0.31
C LEU A 308 31.68 -5.35 -0.55
N PRO A 309 30.39 -4.97 -0.68
CA PRO A 309 29.23 -5.58 -0.02
C PRO A 309 28.75 -6.90 -0.66
N ALA A 310 28.32 -7.83 0.18
CA ALA A 310 27.72 -9.10 -0.22
C ALA A 310 26.83 -9.65 0.89
N PHE A 311 25.73 -10.30 0.52
CA PHE A 311 24.98 -11.17 1.42
C PHE A 311 25.78 -12.44 1.74
N PHE A 312 25.41 -13.14 2.80
CA PHE A 312 26.11 -14.32 3.29
C PHE A 312 26.30 -15.43 2.25
N PRO A 313 25.32 -15.80 1.40
CA PRO A 313 25.52 -16.83 0.38
C PRO A 313 26.64 -16.51 -0.62
N ALA A 314 26.85 -15.23 -0.89
CA ALA A 314 27.94 -14.75 -1.75
C ALA A 314 29.27 -14.59 -0.99
N THR A 315 29.24 -14.52 0.35
CA THR A 315 30.43 -14.57 1.19
C THR A 315 31.02 -15.98 1.21
N ASP A 316 30.20 -16.98 1.52
CA ASP A 316 30.57 -18.40 1.52
C ASP A 316 29.31 -19.29 1.48
N SER A 317 29.37 -20.38 0.72
CA SER A 317 28.28 -21.35 0.62
C SER A 317 27.82 -21.94 1.96
N ALA A 318 28.71 -22.04 2.96
CA ALA A 318 28.40 -22.53 4.30
C ALA A 318 27.62 -21.52 5.16
N LEU A 319 27.36 -20.33 4.63
CA LEU A 319 26.51 -19.32 5.24
C LEU A 319 25.15 -19.17 4.56
N ALA A 320 24.87 -19.93 3.48
CA ALA A 320 23.66 -19.75 2.68
C ALA A 320 22.33 -19.92 3.43
N THR A 321 22.35 -20.59 4.59
CA THR A 321 21.19 -20.80 5.48
C THR A 321 21.58 -20.58 6.94
N PHE A 322 22.57 -19.71 7.20
CA PHE A 322 23.15 -19.54 8.53
C PHE A 322 22.63 -18.29 9.23
N ASP A 323 21.76 -18.51 10.22
CA ASP A 323 21.39 -17.47 11.18
C ASP A 323 22.43 -17.44 12.32
N GLY A 324 23.06 -16.29 12.51
CA GLY A 324 24.07 -16.08 13.54
C GLY A 324 25.07 -14.99 13.22
N PHE A 325 26.21 -15.03 13.90
CA PHE A 325 27.26 -14.03 13.78
C PHE A 325 28.18 -14.27 12.59
N VAL A 326 28.47 -13.22 11.83
CA VAL A 326 29.59 -13.19 10.88
C VAL A 326 30.42 -11.94 11.13
N TRP A 327 31.73 -12.13 11.27
CA TRP A 327 32.68 -11.07 11.55
C TRP A 327 33.44 -10.72 10.29
N TYR A 328 33.60 -9.43 10.03
CA TYR A 328 34.35 -8.91 8.90
C TYR A 328 35.41 -7.93 9.40
N THR A 329 36.60 -7.93 8.81
CA THR A 329 37.63 -6.94 9.13
C THR A 329 38.45 -6.51 7.92
N ARG A 330 38.85 -5.24 7.93
CA ARG A 330 39.70 -4.63 6.92
C ARG A 330 40.54 -3.50 7.49
N ALA A 331 41.78 -3.38 7.00
CA ALA A 331 42.61 -2.21 7.21
C ALA A 331 42.31 -1.13 6.17
N PHE A 332 42.35 0.14 6.59
CA PHE A 332 42.25 1.30 5.70
C PHE A 332 43.16 2.42 6.21
N THR A 333 43.51 3.36 5.35
CA THR A 333 44.41 4.46 5.71
C THR A 333 43.64 5.77 5.68
N VAL A 334 43.81 6.58 6.73
CA VAL A 334 43.35 7.96 6.79
C VAL A 334 44.50 8.87 6.40
N PRO A 335 44.42 9.60 5.28
CA PRO A 335 45.44 10.54 4.87
C PRO A 335 45.62 11.69 5.87
N ALA A 336 46.82 12.27 5.92
CA ALA A 336 47.16 13.34 6.87
C ALA A 336 46.24 14.57 6.74
N GLU A 337 45.79 14.87 5.52
CA GLU A 337 44.86 15.97 5.23
C GLU A 337 43.42 15.72 5.71
N MET A 338 43.08 14.46 6.05
CA MET A 338 41.77 14.04 6.54
C MET A 338 41.75 13.80 8.06
N ALA A 339 42.92 13.85 8.71
CA ALA A 339 43.09 13.50 10.11
C ALA A 339 42.28 14.42 11.06
N SER A 340 41.67 13.80 12.08
CA SER A 340 40.91 14.43 13.16
C SER A 340 39.78 15.36 12.71
N LYS A 341 39.33 15.23 11.46
CA LYS A 341 38.17 15.94 10.94
C LYS A 341 36.91 15.10 11.18
N PRO A 342 35.77 15.72 11.53
CA PRO A 342 34.50 15.02 11.64
C PRO A 342 34.27 14.18 10.37
N CYS A 343 33.85 12.93 10.55
CA CYS A 343 33.55 12.06 9.43
C CYS A 343 32.30 11.21 9.68
N VAL A 344 31.74 10.69 8.60
CA VAL A 344 30.55 9.84 8.62
C VAL A 344 30.86 8.55 7.89
N LEU A 345 30.76 7.43 8.60
CA LEU A 345 30.82 6.09 8.02
C LEU A 345 29.48 5.79 7.37
N LYS A 346 29.49 5.59 6.06
CA LYS A 346 28.33 5.19 5.26
C LYS A 346 28.49 3.76 4.78
N LEU A 347 27.53 2.90 5.11
CA LEU A 347 27.47 1.52 4.65
C LEU A 347 26.10 1.29 3.98
N PRO A 348 25.98 0.31 3.07
CA PRO A 348 24.67 -0.14 2.62
C PRO A 348 23.86 -0.72 3.79
N ALA A 349 22.61 -1.11 3.53
CA ALA A 349 21.81 -1.82 4.53
C ALA A 349 22.50 -3.14 4.92
N ILE A 350 22.38 -3.52 6.19
CA ILE A 350 22.95 -4.74 6.75
C ILE A 350 21.82 -5.54 7.39
N ASP A 351 21.72 -6.81 7.03
CA ASP A 351 20.68 -7.73 7.48
C ASP A 351 21.19 -8.63 8.62
N ASP A 352 20.65 -8.61 9.84
CA ASP A 352 19.59 -7.72 10.42
C ASP A 352 20.19 -6.60 11.29
N CYS A 353 21.32 -6.92 11.93
CA CYS A 353 21.96 -6.11 12.94
C CYS A 353 23.44 -5.97 12.63
N ASP A 354 24.02 -4.85 13.05
CA ASP A 354 25.45 -4.64 12.98
C ASP A 354 26.00 -3.94 14.21
N ARG A 355 27.27 -4.24 14.47
CA ARG A 355 28.12 -3.50 15.40
C ARG A 355 29.44 -3.24 14.71
N VAL A 356 29.79 -1.96 14.57
CA VAL A 356 31.02 -1.53 13.89
C VAL A 356 32.01 -1.00 14.92
N LEU A 357 33.23 -1.53 14.85
CA LEU A 357 34.36 -1.08 15.65
C LEU A 357 35.46 -0.53 14.72
N VAL A 358 36.13 0.54 15.15
CA VAL A 358 37.38 1.02 14.56
C VAL A 358 38.44 0.99 15.66
N ASP A 359 39.54 0.28 15.41
CA ASP A 359 40.62 0.04 16.37
C ASP A 359 40.12 -0.50 17.73
N GLY A 360 39.10 -1.35 17.69
CA GLY A 360 38.47 -1.95 18.88
C GLY A 360 37.48 -1.04 19.62
N VAL A 361 37.24 0.18 19.14
CA VAL A 361 36.24 1.11 19.71
C VAL A 361 34.97 1.09 18.87
N GLU A 362 33.82 0.87 19.50
CA GLU A 362 32.53 0.91 18.78
C GLU A 362 32.25 2.32 18.24
N VAL A 363 31.98 2.41 16.94
CA VAL A 363 31.66 3.65 16.24
C VAL A 363 30.20 3.70 15.77
N GLY A 364 29.50 2.57 15.76
CA GLY A 364 28.12 2.49 15.31
C GLY A 364 27.48 1.13 15.54
N SER A 365 26.15 1.13 15.65
CA SER A 365 25.35 -0.10 15.72
C SER A 365 23.88 0.15 15.42
N THR A 366 23.30 -0.76 14.64
CA THR A 366 21.87 -0.85 14.33
C THR A 366 21.37 -2.26 14.66
N ILE A 367 20.12 -2.39 15.13
CA ILE A 367 19.53 -3.67 15.52
C ILE A 367 18.17 -3.83 14.84
N GLY A 368 17.94 -4.98 14.21
CA GLY A 368 16.62 -5.40 13.70
C GLY A 368 16.07 -4.53 12.57
N ASP A 369 16.97 -3.99 11.74
CA ASP A 369 16.63 -3.10 10.64
C ASP A 369 17.41 -3.53 9.39
N TRP A 370 16.83 -4.48 8.67
CA TRP A 370 17.47 -5.16 7.54
C TRP A 370 17.64 -4.28 6.29
N ASN A 371 16.87 -3.19 6.15
CA ASN A 371 16.80 -2.43 4.88
C ASN A 371 17.31 -0.98 4.96
N THR A 372 17.64 -0.46 6.13
CA THR A 372 18.11 0.93 6.25
C THR A 372 19.63 1.05 6.00
N PRO A 373 20.11 1.86 5.03
CA PRO A 373 21.54 2.13 4.90
C PRO A 373 22.14 2.72 6.18
N ARG A 374 23.35 2.29 6.57
CA ARG A 374 23.95 2.75 7.83
C ARG A 374 24.70 4.07 7.67
N SER A 375 24.54 4.93 8.66
CA SER A 375 25.25 6.22 8.74
C SER A 375 25.69 6.48 10.19
N TYR A 376 26.98 6.33 10.47
CA TYR A 376 27.54 6.50 11.81
C TYR A 376 28.50 7.68 11.86
N ALA A 377 28.20 8.66 12.72
CA ALA A 377 29.01 9.86 12.87
C ALA A 377 30.20 9.62 13.80
N LEU A 378 31.39 10.01 13.35
CA LEU A 378 32.62 10.07 14.13
C LEU A 378 32.99 11.55 14.27
N PRO A 379 32.42 12.27 15.25
CA PRO A 379 32.54 13.73 15.34
C PRO A 379 33.99 14.20 15.55
N ASN A 380 34.82 13.37 16.17
CA ASN A 380 36.23 13.68 16.42
C ASN A 380 37.18 13.21 15.30
N GLY A 381 36.64 12.56 14.26
CA GLY A 381 37.43 11.96 13.20
C GLY A 381 38.32 10.80 13.65
N LEU A 382 39.29 10.46 12.80
CA LEU A 382 40.33 9.46 13.04
C LEU A 382 41.71 10.09 12.83
N ALA A 383 42.73 9.59 13.52
CA ALA A 383 44.11 10.07 13.33
C ALA A 383 44.61 9.83 11.89
N ALA A 384 45.74 10.43 11.52
CA ALA A 384 46.41 10.03 10.28
C ALA A 384 47.03 8.64 10.45
N GLY A 385 46.97 7.80 9.42
CA GLY A 385 47.63 6.50 9.40
C GLY A 385 46.71 5.32 9.16
N GLU A 386 47.20 4.12 9.44
CA GLU A 386 46.46 2.88 9.28
C GLU A 386 45.49 2.69 10.46
N HIS A 387 44.24 2.36 10.12
CA HIS A 387 43.17 2.00 11.03
C HIS A 387 42.59 0.66 10.62
N ARG A 388 41.97 -0.04 11.57
CA ARG A 388 41.27 -1.29 11.30
C ARG A 388 39.81 -1.18 11.66
N MET A 389 38.95 -1.55 10.72
CA MET A 389 37.53 -1.69 10.93
C MET A 389 37.17 -3.16 11.16
N THR A 390 36.30 -3.41 12.13
CA THR A 390 35.66 -4.69 12.37
C THR A 390 34.15 -4.48 12.33
N ILE A 391 33.44 -5.24 11.51
CA ILE A 391 31.98 -5.23 11.44
C ILE A 391 31.49 -6.60 11.87
N THR A 392 30.73 -6.65 12.95
CA THR A 392 30.02 -7.84 13.37
C THR A 392 28.59 -7.74 12.85
N VAL A 393 28.20 -8.68 12.00
CA VAL A 393 26.83 -8.84 11.50
C VAL A 393 26.15 -9.95 12.28
N LEU A 394 24.93 -9.69 12.77
CA LEU A 394 24.05 -10.71 13.34
C LEU A 394 22.80 -10.80 12.49
N ASP A 395 22.64 -11.96 11.85
CA ASP A 395 21.42 -12.34 11.14
C ASP A 395 20.58 -13.23 12.05
N MET A 396 19.28 -12.91 12.16
CA MET A 396 18.33 -13.70 12.95
C MET A 396 17.43 -14.58 12.08
N SER A 397 17.27 -14.21 10.81
CA SER A 397 16.57 -14.99 9.79
C SER A 397 16.69 -14.28 8.44
N GLY A 398 16.94 -15.03 7.37
CA GLY A 398 16.90 -14.47 6.02
C GLY A 398 18.19 -14.76 5.27
N GLU A 399 18.64 -13.80 4.46
CA GLU A 399 19.87 -13.95 3.69
C GLU A 399 21.10 -13.51 4.49
N GLY A 400 20.97 -12.51 5.36
CA GLY A 400 22.06 -11.99 6.19
C GLY A 400 23.18 -11.30 5.40
N GLY A 401 23.82 -10.28 5.98
CA GLY A 401 24.97 -9.60 5.36
C GLY A 401 24.63 -8.25 4.72
N PHE A 402 25.35 -7.85 3.67
CA PHE A 402 25.31 -6.48 3.14
C PHE A 402 24.53 -6.38 1.82
N ALA A 403 23.55 -5.49 1.77
CA ALA A 403 22.89 -5.09 0.54
C ALA A 403 23.86 -4.37 -0.41
N GLN A 404 23.47 -4.22 -1.68
CA GLN A 404 24.26 -3.47 -2.67
C GLN A 404 24.34 -1.99 -2.32
N GLY A 405 25.54 -1.39 -2.42
CA GLY A 405 25.75 0.03 -2.20
C GLY A 405 27.21 0.39 -1.85
N ALA A 406 27.48 1.69 -1.72
CA ALA A 406 28.83 2.15 -1.39
C ALA A 406 29.15 1.95 0.10
N MET A 407 30.35 1.42 0.39
CA MET A 407 30.94 1.40 1.72
C MET A 407 32.06 2.46 1.76
N GLN A 408 31.92 3.49 2.60
CA GLN A 408 32.85 4.62 2.55
C GLN A 408 32.87 5.46 3.84
N LEU A 409 34.02 6.10 4.10
CA LEU A 409 34.15 7.14 5.12
C LEU A 409 34.14 8.51 4.45
N VAL A 410 33.10 9.31 4.71
CA VAL A 410 32.96 10.68 4.20
C VAL A 410 33.56 11.62 5.24
N VAL A 411 34.70 12.24 4.93
CA VAL A 411 35.39 13.17 5.83
C VAL A 411 34.98 14.60 5.49
N ASP A 412 34.65 15.40 6.50
CA ASP A 412 34.23 16.79 6.33
C ASP A 412 35.34 17.62 5.64
N GLY A 413 34.94 18.47 4.70
CA GLY A 413 35.84 19.26 3.87
C GLY A 413 36.65 18.49 2.82
N SER A 414 36.49 17.17 2.70
CA SER A 414 37.16 16.35 1.67
C SER A 414 36.29 16.18 0.43
N LYS A 415 36.89 16.30 -0.77
CA LYS A 415 36.19 16.10 -2.05
C LYS A 415 35.96 14.63 -2.38
N THR A 416 36.83 13.75 -1.89
CA THR A 416 36.80 12.32 -2.18
C THR A 416 36.67 11.55 -0.87
N PRO A 417 35.70 10.64 -0.75
CA PRO A 417 35.58 9.77 0.41
C PRO A 417 36.65 8.68 0.41
N ILE A 418 36.93 8.10 1.59
CA ILE A 418 37.78 6.92 1.70
C ILE A 418 36.91 5.70 1.39
N ALA A 419 37.23 5.00 0.29
CA ALA A 419 36.53 3.78 -0.12
C ALA A 419 36.83 2.61 0.83
N LEU A 420 35.78 1.88 1.22
CA LEU A 420 35.83 0.72 2.11
C LEU A 420 35.29 -0.56 1.45
N ASP A 421 34.77 -0.47 0.23
CA ASP A 421 34.35 -1.62 -0.59
C ASP A 421 35.54 -2.39 -1.17
N GLY A 422 35.33 -3.67 -1.50
CA GLY A 422 36.38 -4.55 -2.03
C GLY A 422 36.74 -5.66 -1.06
N ASN A 423 38.02 -6.00 -0.95
CA ASN A 423 38.45 -7.20 -0.21
C ASN A 423 38.39 -7.00 1.32
N TRP A 424 37.74 -7.93 2.00
CA TRP A 424 37.65 -8.03 3.45
C TRP A 424 38.06 -9.43 3.92
N ASN A 425 38.61 -9.51 5.13
CA ASN A 425 38.76 -10.77 5.83
C ASN A 425 37.47 -11.06 6.60
N TRP A 426 37.03 -12.31 6.67
CA TRP A 426 35.82 -12.68 7.39
C TRP A 426 35.97 -13.97 8.17
N ARG A 427 35.11 -14.17 9.18
CA ARG A 427 35.06 -15.38 9.98
C ARG A 427 33.65 -15.66 10.47
N LYS A 428 33.23 -16.94 10.39
CA LYS A 428 31.95 -17.43 10.91
C LYS A 428 31.97 -17.47 12.44
N GLY A 429 30.99 -16.84 13.07
CA GLY A 429 30.75 -16.87 14.51
C GLY A 429 29.73 -17.93 14.94
N GLY A 430 29.17 -17.75 16.12
CA GLY A 430 28.16 -18.61 16.74
C GLY A 430 26.72 -18.24 16.35
N LYS A 431 25.79 -19.12 16.72
CA LYS A 431 24.35 -18.88 16.62
C LYS A 431 23.83 -18.19 17.88
N VAL A 432 22.72 -17.47 17.76
CA VAL A 432 22.04 -16.81 18.88
C VAL A 432 20.60 -17.31 18.98
N PRO A 433 20.06 -17.59 20.18
CA PRO A 433 18.63 -17.85 20.33
C PRO A 433 17.82 -16.59 19.99
N GLY A 434 16.56 -16.75 19.58
CA GLY A 434 15.67 -15.62 19.27
C GLY A 434 15.54 -14.63 20.44
N VAL A 435 16.18 -13.46 20.31
CA VAL A 435 16.06 -12.35 21.26
C VAL A 435 15.26 -11.23 20.61
N ALA A 436 14.21 -10.76 21.29
CA ALA A 436 13.40 -9.65 20.79
C ALA A 436 14.25 -8.37 20.64
N PHE A 437 14.14 -7.73 19.48
CA PHE A 437 14.83 -6.48 19.20
C PHE A 437 14.25 -5.33 20.05
N PRO A 438 15.09 -4.44 20.60
CA PRO A 438 14.62 -3.18 21.14
C PRO A 438 14.02 -2.34 20.00
N ARG A 439 12.87 -1.72 20.24
CA ARG A 439 12.23 -0.79 19.27
C ARG A 439 12.38 0.64 19.76
N VAL A 440 12.71 1.55 18.85
CA VAL A 440 12.62 2.99 19.07
C VAL A 440 11.18 3.44 18.77
N ASN A 441 10.60 4.22 19.67
CA ASN A 441 9.34 4.90 19.41
C ASN A 441 9.66 6.21 18.69
N ASP A 442 9.29 6.32 17.42
CA ASP A 442 9.46 7.59 16.70
C ASP A 442 8.41 8.60 17.18
N LEU A 443 8.77 9.36 18.21
CA LEU A 443 7.95 10.44 18.76
C LEU A 443 7.88 11.66 17.83
N ASN A 444 8.62 11.67 16.72
CA ASN A 444 8.52 12.70 15.70
C ASN A 444 7.49 12.35 14.62
N ARG A 445 7.11 11.08 14.48
CA ARG A 445 6.05 10.64 13.56
C ARG A 445 4.70 11.18 14.03
N GLU A 446 4.06 11.97 13.18
CA GLU A 446 2.71 12.44 13.44
C GLU A 446 1.73 11.24 13.38
N PRO A 447 0.79 11.09 14.33
CA PRO A 447 -0.23 10.06 14.25
C PRO A 447 -1.12 10.24 13.00
N GLY A 448 -1.59 9.12 12.45
CA GLY A 448 -2.46 9.06 11.27
C GLY A 448 -1.69 9.14 9.95
N THR A 449 -0.37 8.96 9.97
CA THR A 449 0.49 8.99 8.78
C THR A 449 1.14 7.65 8.49
N ASP A 450 0.85 6.59 9.24
CA ASP A 450 1.26 5.23 8.89
C ASP A 450 0.22 4.55 7.99
N ALA A 451 0.69 3.73 7.04
CA ALA A 451 -0.18 3.05 6.09
C ALA A 451 -1.12 1.99 6.72
N GLY A 452 -0.92 1.64 7.99
CA GLY A 452 -1.81 0.81 8.80
C GLY A 452 -2.78 1.59 9.69
N GLU A 453 -2.64 2.92 9.80
CA GLU A 453 -3.52 3.75 10.63
C GLU A 453 -4.82 4.13 9.89
N PRO A 454 -5.97 4.21 10.60
CA PRO A 454 -7.26 4.60 10.02
C PRO A 454 -7.19 5.86 9.15
N ALA A 455 -7.88 5.80 8.00
CA ALA A 455 -7.98 6.87 7.00
C ALA A 455 -6.67 7.38 6.36
N ALA A 456 -5.49 6.91 6.78
CA ALA A 456 -4.21 7.48 6.35
C ALA A 456 -4.02 7.42 4.82
N ILE A 457 -4.46 6.31 4.21
CA ILE A 457 -4.38 6.08 2.76
C ILE A 457 -5.54 6.79 2.05
N TYR A 458 -6.76 6.70 2.58
CA TYR A 458 -7.92 7.40 2.03
C TYR A 458 -7.60 8.89 1.87
N ASN A 459 -7.10 9.52 2.93
CA ASN A 459 -6.78 10.93 2.96
C ASN A 459 -5.79 11.37 1.89
N ALA A 460 -4.74 10.58 1.64
CA ALA A 460 -3.66 10.98 0.75
C ALA A 460 -3.87 10.53 -0.70
N MET A 461 -4.42 9.34 -0.92
CA MET A 461 -4.52 8.73 -2.24
C MET A 461 -5.93 8.80 -2.84
N MET A 462 -6.98 8.57 -2.03
CA MET A 462 -8.36 8.51 -2.52
C MET A 462 -9.10 9.85 -2.44
N ALA A 463 -8.96 10.62 -1.36
CA ALA A 463 -9.68 11.88 -1.16
C ALA A 463 -9.46 12.91 -2.30
N PRO A 464 -8.25 13.04 -2.90
CA PRO A 464 -8.06 13.87 -4.10
C PRO A 464 -8.81 13.38 -5.34
N CYS A 465 -9.18 12.10 -5.39
CA CYS A 465 -9.70 11.40 -6.56
C CYS A 465 -11.19 11.05 -6.45
N ILE A 466 -11.73 10.86 -5.24
CA ILE A 466 -13.07 10.30 -4.96
C ILE A 466 -14.21 11.12 -5.58
N SER A 467 -13.93 12.40 -5.83
CA SER A 467 -14.80 13.39 -6.43
C SER A 467 -14.88 13.33 -7.96
N PHE A 468 -13.95 12.64 -8.61
CA PHE A 468 -13.97 12.41 -10.05
C PHE A 468 -15.05 11.38 -10.38
N PRO A 469 -15.92 11.65 -11.36
CA PRO A 469 -16.99 10.71 -11.69
C PRO A 469 -16.43 9.37 -12.18
N VAL A 470 -16.95 8.30 -11.59
CA VAL A 470 -16.70 6.92 -12.03
C VAL A 470 -18.01 6.14 -12.07
N ARG A 471 -18.04 5.08 -12.87
CA ARG A 471 -19.13 4.12 -12.89
C ARG A 471 -19.15 3.29 -11.60
N GLY A 472 -17.98 2.86 -11.15
CA GLY A 472 -17.83 2.00 -10.00
C GLY A 472 -16.39 1.75 -9.57
N THR A 473 -16.25 0.84 -8.61
CA THR A 473 -14.99 0.41 -8.02
C THR A 473 -14.88 -1.10 -8.12
N ILE A 474 -13.71 -1.59 -8.52
CA ILE A 474 -13.31 -2.99 -8.32
C ILE A 474 -12.31 -3.07 -7.16
N TRP A 475 -12.56 -3.99 -6.23
CA TRP A 475 -11.85 -4.09 -4.96
C TRP A 475 -11.30 -5.50 -4.76
N TYR A 476 -9.99 -5.61 -4.59
CA TYR A 476 -9.32 -6.87 -4.24
C TYR A 476 -8.39 -6.66 -3.05
N GLN A 477 -8.91 -7.04 -1.88
CA GLN A 477 -8.19 -6.98 -0.61
C GLN A 477 -8.81 -7.95 0.39
N GLY A 478 -8.02 -8.37 1.37
CA GLY A 478 -8.49 -9.04 2.57
C GLY A 478 -7.37 -9.78 3.29
N GLU A 479 -6.28 -10.11 2.61
CA GLU A 479 -5.19 -10.93 3.12
C GLU A 479 -4.61 -10.35 4.42
N SER A 480 -4.40 -9.03 4.48
CA SER A 480 -3.90 -8.34 5.69
C SER A 480 -4.92 -8.23 6.83
N ASN A 481 -6.16 -8.67 6.62
CA ASN A 481 -7.24 -8.74 7.61
C ASN A 481 -7.73 -10.20 7.86
N ALA A 482 -7.05 -11.23 7.35
CA ALA A 482 -7.49 -12.62 7.47
C ALA A 482 -7.64 -13.12 8.92
N GLY A 483 -6.94 -12.49 9.87
CA GLY A 483 -7.07 -12.75 11.30
C GLY A 483 -8.27 -12.07 11.98
N GLU A 484 -9.00 -11.18 11.30
CA GLU A 484 -10.02 -10.29 11.89
C GLU A 484 -11.30 -10.24 11.05
N HIS A 485 -11.75 -11.39 10.58
CA HIS A 485 -12.93 -11.58 9.75
C HIS A 485 -14.21 -10.94 10.33
N ASP A 486 -14.39 -10.95 11.66
CA ASP A 486 -15.53 -10.31 12.32
C ASP A 486 -15.55 -8.78 12.12
N ASN A 487 -14.39 -8.14 12.24
CA ASN A 487 -14.24 -6.73 11.93
C ASN A 487 -14.42 -6.50 10.44
N TYR A 488 -13.83 -7.35 9.60
CA TYR A 488 -13.90 -7.22 8.14
C TYR A 488 -15.34 -7.23 7.62
N ARG A 489 -16.20 -8.07 8.19
CA ARG A 489 -17.62 -8.16 7.85
C ARG A 489 -18.35 -6.83 8.00
N LYS A 490 -17.89 -5.97 8.93
CA LYS A 490 -18.44 -4.63 9.16
C LYS A 490 -17.69 -3.55 8.37
N LEU A 491 -16.37 -3.70 8.21
CA LEU A 491 -15.51 -2.74 7.52
C LEU A 491 -15.79 -2.69 6.02
N LEU A 492 -16.06 -3.82 5.37
CA LEU A 492 -16.32 -3.85 3.93
C LEU A 492 -17.59 -3.06 3.54
N PRO A 493 -18.77 -3.27 4.16
CA PRO A 493 -19.93 -2.41 3.95
C PRO A 493 -19.66 -0.94 4.26
N LEU A 494 -18.91 -0.66 5.33
CA LEU A 494 -18.56 0.70 5.73
C LEU A 494 -17.70 1.40 4.66
N LEU A 495 -16.69 0.72 4.12
CA LEU A 495 -15.87 1.21 3.02
C LEU A 495 -16.74 1.56 1.81
N MET A 496 -17.53 0.60 1.32
CA MET A 496 -18.36 0.76 0.13
C MET A 496 -19.34 1.93 0.26
N ASN A 497 -20.02 2.02 1.41
CA ASN A 497 -20.99 3.09 1.66
C ASN A 497 -20.32 4.44 1.91
N SER A 498 -19.16 4.47 2.57
CA SER A 498 -18.41 5.72 2.77
C SER A 498 -17.97 6.33 1.45
N TRP A 499 -17.53 5.54 0.47
CA TRP A 499 -17.11 6.06 -0.83
C TRP A 499 -18.29 6.51 -1.70
N ARG A 500 -19.45 5.84 -1.59
CA ARG A 500 -20.71 6.35 -2.18
C ARG A 500 -21.09 7.72 -1.60
N GLU A 501 -20.97 7.89 -0.29
CA GLU A 501 -21.20 9.18 0.39
C GLU A 501 -20.19 10.23 -0.10
N LYS A 502 -18.89 9.93 -0.04
CA LYS A 502 -17.81 10.90 -0.35
C LYS A 502 -17.71 11.28 -1.82
N SER A 503 -18.10 10.39 -2.73
CA SER A 503 -18.18 10.69 -4.16
C SER A 503 -19.46 11.43 -4.56
N GLY A 504 -20.49 11.44 -3.71
CA GLY A 504 -21.83 11.89 -4.08
C GLY A 504 -22.52 10.96 -5.09
N ASN A 505 -22.03 9.73 -5.27
CA ASN A 505 -22.58 8.72 -6.18
C ASN A 505 -23.20 7.57 -5.37
N PRO A 506 -24.48 7.66 -4.97
CA PRO A 506 -25.14 6.59 -4.20
C PRO A 506 -25.24 5.28 -4.99
N ASP A 507 -25.22 5.36 -6.33
CA ASP A 507 -25.31 4.22 -7.24
C ASP A 507 -23.93 3.73 -7.73
N MET A 508 -22.84 4.13 -7.08
CA MET A 508 -21.51 3.62 -7.41
C MET A 508 -21.52 2.09 -7.32
N ALA A 509 -21.19 1.43 -8.44
CA ALA A 509 -21.12 -0.01 -8.52
C ALA A 509 -19.88 -0.53 -7.78
N TRP A 510 -19.97 -1.72 -7.17
CA TRP A 510 -18.87 -2.33 -6.42
C TRP A 510 -18.68 -3.80 -6.79
N GLY A 511 -17.53 -4.13 -7.36
CA GLY A 511 -17.10 -5.49 -7.65
C GLY A 511 -16.05 -5.95 -6.64
N ILE A 512 -16.36 -6.98 -5.86
CA ILE A 512 -15.50 -7.50 -4.78
C ILE A 512 -14.90 -8.84 -5.23
N VAL A 513 -13.60 -9.01 -5.03
CA VAL A 513 -12.94 -10.30 -5.23
C VAL A 513 -12.85 -11.05 -3.91
N GLN A 514 -13.51 -12.19 -3.81
CA GLN A 514 -13.33 -13.11 -2.68
C GLN A 514 -11.94 -13.73 -2.74
N LEU A 515 -11.25 -13.84 -1.60
CA LEU A 515 -9.85 -14.29 -1.58
C LEU A 515 -9.66 -15.66 -2.24
N ALA A 516 -8.56 -15.78 -2.98
CA ALA A 516 -8.14 -17.03 -3.60
C ALA A 516 -7.67 -18.08 -2.56
N GLY A 517 -7.49 -19.34 -3.00
CA GLY A 517 -6.83 -20.39 -2.21
C GLY A 517 -5.39 -20.02 -1.84
N PHE A 518 -5.00 -20.18 -0.57
CA PHE A 518 -3.64 -19.93 -0.11
C PHE A 518 -3.25 -20.86 1.05
N MET A 519 -1.96 -21.18 1.20
CA MET A 519 -1.37 -22.13 2.15
C MET A 519 -1.46 -23.61 1.71
N PRO A 520 -0.72 -24.54 2.35
CA PRO A 520 -0.85 -25.97 2.09
C PRO A 520 -2.27 -26.48 2.32
N PHE A 521 -2.68 -27.46 1.51
CA PHE A 521 -3.94 -28.18 1.70
C PHE A 521 -3.91 -28.98 3.01
N ALA A 522 -4.96 -28.86 3.82
CA ALA A 522 -5.08 -29.57 5.10
C ALA A 522 -5.96 -30.82 4.93
N GLU A 523 -5.35 -31.97 4.66
CA GLU A 523 -6.08 -33.22 4.36
C GLU A 523 -6.97 -33.70 5.51
N ASN A 524 -6.52 -33.55 6.76
CA ASN A 524 -7.22 -34.06 7.94
C ASN A 524 -8.11 -33.01 8.61
N GLU A 525 -8.23 -31.80 8.04
CA GLU A 525 -9.03 -30.70 8.60
C GLU A 525 -9.95 -30.12 7.52
N PRO A 526 -11.10 -30.78 7.24
CA PRO A 526 -11.94 -30.44 6.10
C PRO A 526 -12.63 -29.06 6.18
N ALA A 527 -12.77 -28.53 7.40
CA ALA A 527 -13.37 -27.23 7.66
C ALA A 527 -12.52 -26.48 8.70
N GLN A 528 -11.64 -25.58 8.25
CA GLN A 528 -10.69 -24.87 9.11
C GLN A 528 -10.27 -23.50 8.56
N GLY A 529 -9.65 -22.71 9.44
CA GLY A 529 -8.80 -21.58 9.05
C GLY A 529 -9.49 -20.22 8.97
N GLY A 530 -8.76 -19.18 9.39
CA GLY A 530 -9.24 -17.79 9.37
C GLY A 530 -9.54 -17.27 7.96
N TRP A 531 -8.89 -17.85 6.95
CA TRP A 531 -9.10 -17.44 5.55
C TRP A 531 -10.51 -17.80 5.05
N ALA A 532 -11.06 -18.95 5.45
CA ALA A 532 -12.43 -19.34 5.10
C ALA A 532 -13.45 -18.40 5.74
N LEU A 533 -13.21 -18.00 7.00
CA LEU A 533 -14.04 -17.02 7.71
C LEU A 533 -13.98 -15.64 7.06
N LEU A 534 -12.81 -15.22 6.58
CA LEU A 534 -12.68 -13.96 5.84
C LEU A 534 -13.42 -14.02 4.49
N ARG A 535 -13.36 -15.15 3.75
CA ARG A 535 -14.16 -15.33 2.52
C ARG A 535 -15.65 -15.21 2.80
N GLU A 536 -16.13 -15.75 3.91
CA GLU A 536 -17.51 -15.56 4.35
C GLU A 536 -17.82 -14.09 4.67
N ALA A 537 -16.92 -13.39 5.36
CA ALA A 537 -17.05 -11.97 5.64
C ALA A 537 -17.14 -11.13 4.35
N GLN A 538 -16.36 -11.46 3.32
CA GLN A 538 -16.43 -10.84 2.00
C GLN A 538 -17.77 -11.11 1.30
N PHE A 539 -18.25 -12.36 1.34
CA PHE A 539 -19.55 -12.74 0.76
C PHE A 539 -20.71 -11.99 1.39
N ARG A 540 -20.77 -11.99 2.72
CA ARG A 540 -21.85 -11.34 3.46
C ARG A 540 -21.75 -9.82 3.37
N GLY A 541 -20.55 -9.26 3.52
CA GLY A 541 -20.32 -7.80 3.46
C GLY A 541 -20.62 -7.21 2.08
N ALA A 542 -20.22 -7.90 1.00
CA ALA A 542 -20.56 -7.49 -0.35
C ALA A 542 -22.09 -7.46 -0.56
N ALA A 543 -22.81 -8.51 -0.14
CA ALA A 543 -24.26 -8.57 -0.26
C ALA A 543 -24.96 -7.46 0.54
N GLU A 544 -24.53 -7.22 1.79
CA GLU A 544 -25.08 -6.19 2.68
C GLU A 544 -25.00 -4.79 2.06
N ALA A 545 -23.89 -4.47 1.41
CA ALA A 545 -23.67 -3.18 0.74
C ALA A 545 -23.95 -3.21 -0.77
N LYS A 546 -24.77 -4.15 -1.26
CA LYS A 546 -25.20 -4.23 -2.67
C LYS A 546 -24.04 -4.28 -3.68
N GLY A 547 -22.95 -4.94 -3.33
CA GLY A 547 -21.84 -5.24 -4.24
C GLY A 547 -22.04 -6.57 -4.96
N GLY A 548 -21.43 -6.72 -6.13
CA GLY A 548 -21.22 -8.03 -6.72
C GLY A 548 -19.94 -8.65 -6.21
N MET A 549 -19.98 -9.93 -5.85
CA MET A 549 -18.80 -10.68 -5.46
C MET A 549 -18.50 -11.75 -6.49
N ILE A 550 -17.25 -11.79 -6.96
CA ILE A 550 -16.74 -12.92 -7.73
C ILE A 550 -15.87 -13.78 -6.81
N SER A 551 -15.95 -15.10 -6.96
CA SER A 551 -15.08 -16.02 -6.24
C SER A 551 -13.76 -16.20 -7.01
N ALA A 552 -12.63 -16.25 -6.29
CA ALA A 552 -11.32 -16.60 -6.84
C ALA A 552 -10.73 -17.88 -6.22
N THR A 553 -11.55 -18.67 -5.52
CA THR A 553 -11.09 -19.85 -4.74
C THR A 553 -10.32 -20.87 -5.55
N ASP A 554 -10.58 -20.95 -6.85
CA ASP A 554 -9.95 -21.86 -7.81
C ASP A 554 -8.72 -21.31 -8.55
N ILE A 555 -8.41 -20.03 -8.33
CA ILE A 555 -7.32 -19.31 -8.99
C ILE A 555 -6.07 -19.28 -8.09
N GLY A 556 -6.19 -19.72 -6.84
CA GLY A 556 -5.15 -19.65 -5.82
C GLY A 556 -3.92 -20.54 -6.03
N GLU A 557 -2.84 -20.21 -5.32
CA GLU A 557 -1.58 -20.94 -5.31
C GLU A 557 -1.19 -21.25 -3.86
N ALA A 558 -0.76 -22.49 -3.57
CA ALA A 558 -0.52 -22.91 -2.18
C ALA A 558 0.69 -22.20 -1.53
N GLY A 559 1.72 -21.92 -2.33
CA GLY A 559 2.99 -21.33 -1.88
C GLY A 559 3.14 -19.85 -2.16
N ASP A 560 2.19 -19.23 -2.87
CA ASP A 560 2.23 -17.81 -3.19
C ASP A 560 0.84 -17.19 -2.98
N ILE A 561 0.81 -16.13 -2.19
CA ILE A 561 -0.41 -15.38 -1.86
C ILE A 561 -0.88 -14.50 -3.05
N HIS A 562 -0.03 -14.34 -4.08
CA HIS A 562 -0.28 -13.52 -5.28
C HIS A 562 -0.45 -14.40 -6.53
N PRO A 563 -1.60 -15.08 -6.70
CA PRO A 563 -1.82 -15.94 -7.86
C PRO A 563 -1.68 -15.18 -9.19
N LYS A 564 -0.94 -15.76 -10.15
CA LYS A 564 -0.57 -15.07 -11.40
C LYS A 564 -1.66 -15.07 -12.48
N LYS A 565 -2.73 -15.82 -12.27
CA LYS A 565 -3.93 -15.91 -13.13
C LYS A 565 -4.85 -14.69 -12.94
N LYS A 566 -4.34 -13.50 -13.26
CA LYS A 566 -5.02 -12.22 -13.05
C LYS A 566 -6.12 -11.94 -14.07
N ARG A 567 -6.01 -12.53 -15.26
CA ARG A 567 -6.98 -12.37 -16.33
C ARG A 567 -8.34 -12.92 -15.93
N GLU A 568 -8.38 -14.12 -15.36
CA GLU A 568 -9.61 -14.79 -14.96
C GLU A 568 -10.35 -13.99 -13.87
N VAL A 569 -9.62 -13.29 -13.00
CA VAL A 569 -10.21 -12.36 -12.01
C VAL A 569 -10.84 -11.15 -12.72
N GLY A 570 -10.11 -10.52 -13.66
CA GLY A 570 -10.60 -9.40 -14.45
C GLY A 570 -11.83 -9.75 -15.30
N ASP A 571 -11.80 -10.89 -16.00
CA ASP A 571 -12.89 -11.39 -16.84
C ASP A 571 -14.15 -11.65 -15.98
N ARG A 572 -14.02 -12.22 -14.77
CA ARG A 572 -15.15 -12.42 -13.84
C ARG A 572 -15.74 -11.11 -13.35
N LEU A 573 -14.90 -10.13 -12.99
CA LEU A 573 -15.37 -8.79 -12.61
C LEU A 573 -16.10 -8.09 -13.77
N SER A 574 -15.60 -8.25 -15.00
CA SER A 574 -16.24 -7.68 -16.19
C SER A 574 -17.60 -8.35 -16.44
N ALA A 575 -17.68 -9.68 -16.33
CA ALA A 575 -18.94 -10.41 -16.45
C ALA A 575 -19.99 -9.92 -15.44
N TRP A 576 -19.59 -9.66 -14.20
CA TRP A 576 -20.45 -9.04 -13.19
C TRP A 576 -20.93 -7.64 -13.62
N ALA A 577 -20.01 -6.76 -14.04
CA ALA A 577 -20.34 -5.41 -14.45
C ALA A 577 -21.28 -5.40 -15.67
N ARG A 578 -20.98 -6.20 -16.69
CA ARG A 578 -21.83 -6.39 -17.89
C ARG A 578 -23.25 -6.79 -17.55
N ASN A 579 -23.41 -7.80 -16.69
CA ASN A 579 -24.74 -8.28 -16.30
C ASN A 579 -25.51 -7.28 -15.43
N THR A 580 -24.87 -6.73 -14.40
CA THR A 580 -25.57 -6.01 -13.32
C THR A 580 -25.58 -4.49 -13.49
N VAL A 581 -24.50 -3.93 -14.05
CA VAL A 581 -24.32 -2.49 -14.23
C VAL A 581 -24.78 -2.05 -15.62
N TYR A 582 -24.46 -2.84 -16.65
CA TYR A 582 -24.83 -2.54 -18.04
C TYR A 582 -26.05 -3.32 -18.54
N GLY A 583 -26.59 -4.22 -17.74
CA GLY A 583 -27.85 -4.91 -18.02
C GLY A 583 -27.79 -5.96 -19.13
N GLU A 584 -26.59 -6.42 -19.53
CA GLU A 584 -26.39 -7.43 -20.57
C GLU A 584 -26.96 -8.78 -20.13
N LYS A 585 -28.20 -9.05 -20.55
CA LYS A 585 -28.93 -10.27 -20.19
C LYS A 585 -28.27 -11.47 -20.88
N GLY A 586 -27.88 -12.47 -20.09
CA GLY A 586 -27.28 -13.71 -20.59
C GLY A 586 -25.83 -13.92 -20.13
N VAL A 587 -25.11 -12.85 -19.76
CA VAL A 587 -23.77 -12.97 -19.18
C VAL A 587 -23.86 -13.61 -17.79
N GLN A 588 -23.31 -14.81 -17.65
CA GLN A 588 -23.21 -15.51 -16.38
C GLN A 588 -22.00 -14.98 -15.60
N TRP A 589 -22.22 -14.57 -14.36
CA TRP A 589 -21.15 -14.06 -13.48
C TRP A 589 -21.18 -14.66 -12.08
N LYS A 590 -22.32 -15.24 -11.67
CA LYS A 590 -22.46 -15.99 -10.43
C LYS A 590 -22.10 -17.44 -10.66
N GLY A 591 -21.28 -17.99 -9.77
CA GLY A 591 -21.16 -19.43 -9.61
C GLY A 591 -22.31 -20.00 -8.77
N PRO A 592 -22.37 -21.34 -8.62
CA PRO A 592 -23.37 -21.97 -7.76
C PRO A 592 -23.35 -21.39 -6.34
N GLU A 593 -24.52 -20.99 -5.84
CA GLU A 593 -24.71 -20.50 -4.46
C GLU A 593 -25.64 -21.49 -3.74
N LEU A 594 -25.26 -21.93 -2.55
CA LEU A 594 -26.11 -22.85 -1.77
C LEU A 594 -27.42 -22.13 -1.40
N SER A 595 -28.55 -22.71 -1.79
CA SER A 595 -29.88 -22.22 -1.41
C SER A 595 -30.44 -22.98 -0.20
N LYS A 596 -30.17 -24.29 -0.12
CA LYS A 596 -30.67 -25.14 0.97
C LYS A 596 -29.76 -26.32 1.25
N ALA A 597 -29.62 -26.66 2.53
CA ALA A 597 -29.07 -27.94 2.96
C ALA A 597 -30.06 -28.64 3.89
N SER A 598 -30.52 -29.83 3.51
CA SER A 598 -31.44 -30.65 4.31
C SER A 598 -30.96 -32.09 4.42
N ARG A 599 -31.44 -32.84 5.41
CA ARG A 599 -31.06 -34.26 5.57
C ARG A 599 -32.21 -35.22 5.30
N SER A 600 -31.85 -36.42 4.85
CA SER A 600 -32.74 -37.57 4.78
C SER A 600 -32.02 -38.76 5.42
N GLY A 601 -32.32 -39.02 6.70
CA GLY A 601 -31.52 -39.94 7.52
C GLY A 601 -30.09 -39.41 7.69
N ALA A 602 -29.10 -40.23 7.32
CA ALA A 602 -27.68 -39.88 7.37
C ALA A 602 -27.17 -39.11 6.13
N LYS A 603 -27.99 -38.97 5.08
CA LYS A 603 -27.61 -38.24 3.86
C LYS A 603 -27.91 -36.76 4.01
N VAL A 604 -27.02 -35.91 3.49
CA VAL A 604 -27.29 -34.47 3.34
C VAL A 604 -27.50 -34.17 1.85
N VAL A 605 -28.52 -33.38 1.54
CA VAL A 605 -28.82 -32.90 0.20
C VAL A 605 -28.61 -31.39 0.17
N CYS A 606 -27.66 -30.94 -0.65
CA CYS A 606 -27.36 -29.54 -0.90
C CYS A 606 -27.97 -29.11 -2.22
N GLU A 607 -28.89 -28.16 -2.20
CA GLU A 607 -29.53 -27.55 -3.37
C GLU A 607 -28.84 -26.22 -3.71
N PHE A 608 -28.64 -25.95 -4.99
CA PHE A 608 -27.90 -24.77 -5.47
C PHE A 608 -28.73 -23.89 -6.41
N ASP A 609 -28.63 -22.58 -6.19
CA ASP A 609 -28.99 -21.53 -7.14
C ASP A 609 -27.82 -21.26 -8.10
N ASN A 610 -28.09 -20.59 -9.23
CA ASN A 610 -27.10 -20.30 -10.28
C ASN A 610 -26.39 -21.58 -10.80
N ALA A 611 -27.11 -22.71 -10.75
CA ALA A 611 -26.62 -24.06 -10.99
C ALA A 611 -26.95 -24.59 -12.40
N ALA A 612 -27.25 -23.72 -13.36
CA ALA A 612 -27.47 -24.14 -14.74
C ALA A 612 -26.18 -24.81 -15.28
N GLY A 613 -26.28 -26.07 -15.67
CA GLY A 613 -25.10 -26.88 -16.06
C GLY A 613 -24.17 -27.21 -14.88
N LEU A 614 -24.70 -27.37 -13.66
CA LEU A 614 -23.92 -27.78 -12.49
C LEU A 614 -23.07 -29.01 -12.80
N GLY A 615 -21.78 -28.92 -12.47
CA GLY A 615 -20.82 -29.93 -12.85
C GLY A 615 -19.52 -29.84 -12.07
N VAL A 616 -18.54 -30.62 -12.52
CA VAL A 616 -17.23 -30.75 -11.87
C VAL A 616 -16.17 -30.19 -12.80
N ARG A 617 -15.29 -29.34 -12.26
CA ARG A 617 -14.15 -28.82 -13.00
C ARG A 617 -13.05 -29.88 -13.08
N GLY A 618 -12.64 -30.21 -14.30
CA GLY A 618 -11.62 -31.21 -14.59
C GLY A 618 -12.12 -32.65 -14.39
N ASP A 619 -11.21 -33.61 -14.49
CA ASP A 619 -11.57 -35.04 -14.58
C ASP A 619 -11.62 -35.76 -13.21
N ARG A 620 -11.67 -35.01 -12.10
CA ARG A 620 -11.69 -35.56 -10.74
C ARG A 620 -13.11 -35.85 -10.28
N VAL A 621 -13.25 -36.73 -9.29
CA VAL A 621 -14.51 -36.85 -8.53
C VAL A 621 -14.86 -35.52 -7.85
N LEU A 622 -16.16 -35.25 -7.69
CA LEU A 622 -16.62 -34.07 -6.99
C LEU A 622 -16.16 -34.12 -5.52
N GLY A 623 -15.42 -33.10 -5.10
CA GLY A 623 -14.82 -33.03 -3.76
C GLY A 623 -15.12 -31.72 -3.05
N GLY A 624 -14.42 -31.51 -1.93
CA GLY A 624 -14.49 -30.26 -1.16
C GLY A 624 -15.69 -30.14 -0.21
N PHE A 625 -16.50 -31.19 -0.06
CA PHE A 625 -17.62 -31.25 0.88
C PHE A 625 -17.26 -32.01 2.15
N ALA A 626 -17.65 -31.46 3.29
CA ALA A 626 -17.50 -32.11 4.59
C ALA A 626 -18.78 -31.98 5.42
N VAL A 627 -19.03 -32.99 6.25
CA VAL A 627 -20.23 -33.06 7.10
C VAL A 627 -19.79 -33.33 8.54
N ALA A 628 -20.45 -32.69 9.50
CA ALA A 628 -20.25 -32.91 10.93
C ALA A 628 -21.56 -33.29 11.63
N GLY A 629 -21.44 -34.15 12.65
CA GLY A 629 -22.53 -34.44 13.58
C GLY A 629 -22.56 -33.42 14.74
N ALA A 630 -23.26 -33.78 15.81
CA ALA A 630 -23.36 -32.93 17.02
C ALA A 630 -22.03 -32.70 17.74
N ASP A 631 -21.00 -33.52 17.46
CA ASP A 631 -19.65 -33.37 18.02
C ASP A 631 -18.83 -32.26 17.34
N GLY A 632 -19.33 -31.70 16.23
CA GLY A 632 -18.67 -30.65 15.47
C GLY A 632 -17.43 -31.09 14.68
N LYS A 633 -17.16 -32.41 14.60
CA LYS A 633 -16.01 -32.95 13.87
C LYS A 633 -16.38 -33.17 12.41
N PHE A 634 -15.78 -32.39 11.51
CA PHE A 634 -15.99 -32.52 10.08
C PHE A 634 -15.25 -33.71 9.50
N VAL A 635 -15.97 -34.51 8.71
CA VAL A 635 -15.44 -35.63 7.92
C VAL A 635 -15.75 -35.36 6.45
N TRP A 636 -14.79 -35.68 5.56
CA TRP A 636 -15.00 -35.60 4.12
C TRP A 636 -16.20 -36.46 3.70
N ALA A 637 -17.07 -35.90 2.85
CA ALA A 637 -18.22 -36.60 2.31
C ALA A 637 -17.91 -37.19 0.93
N THR A 638 -18.44 -38.37 0.68
CA THR A 638 -18.65 -38.85 -0.70
C THR A 638 -19.81 -38.08 -1.30
N THR A 639 -19.73 -37.80 -2.61
CA THR A 639 -20.65 -36.90 -3.29
C THR A 639 -21.29 -37.57 -4.50
N LYS A 640 -22.55 -37.21 -4.77
CA LYS A 640 -23.25 -37.54 -6.01
C LYS A 640 -23.99 -36.31 -6.51
N LEU A 641 -23.72 -35.92 -7.75
CA LEU A 641 -24.50 -34.90 -8.45
C LEU A 641 -25.84 -35.48 -8.90
N ASP A 642 -26.91 -34.72 -8.67
CA ASP A 642 -28.26 -35.03 -9.13
C ASP A 642 -28.98 -33.73 -9.52
N GLY A 643 -28.98 -33.40 -10.82
CA GLY A 643 -29.52 -32.13 -11.32
C GLY A 643 -28.79 -30.92 -10.72
N ASN A 644 -29.52 -30.07 -9.99
CA ASN A 644 -28.97 -28.91 -9.27
C ASN A 644 -28.60 -29.23 -7.80
N GLN A 645 -28.55 -30.52 -7.44
CA GLN A 645 -28.30 -30.97 -6.08
C GLN A 645 -26.99 -31.75 -5.98
N VAL A 646 -26.38 -31.69 -4.81
CA VAL A 646 -25.29 -32.58 -4.39
C VAL A 646 -25.76 -33.38 -3.19
N VAL A 647 -25.81 -34.70 -3.34
CA VAL A 647 -26.10 -35.64 -2.25
C VAL A 647 -24.79 -36.06 -1.60
N LEU A 648 -24.73 -35.99 -0.28
CA LEU A 648 -23.55 -36.19 0.55
C LEU A 648 -23.76 -37.35 1.52
N GLU A 649 -22.75 -38.21 1.63
CA GLU A 649 -22.66 -39.26 2.64
C GLU A 649 -21.28 -39.22 3.29
N ALA A 650 -21.23 -39.05 4.62
CA ALA A 650 -19.99 -38.98 5.39
C ALA A 650 -19.87 -40.18 6.34
N ALA A 651 -18.78 -40.93 6.21
CA ALA A 651 -18.54 -42.12 7.01
C ALA A 651 -18.48 -41.76 8.51
N GLY A 652 -19.24 -42.50 9.33
CA GLY A 652 -19.28 -42.29 10.78
C GLY A 652 -20.21 -41.16 11.25
N VAL A 653 -20.90 -40.45 10.36
CA VAL A 653 -21.86 -39.39 10.73
C VAL A 653 -23.29 -39.86 10.51
N ALA A 654 -23.94 -40.38 11.57
CA ALA A 654 -25.30 -40.91 11.50
C ALA A 654 -26.39 -39.81 11.55
N ASP A 655 -26.13 -38.70 12.24
CA ASP A 655 -27.04 -37.56 12.37
C ASP A 655 -26.32 -36.26 11.97
N PRO A 656 -26.32 -35.91 10.67
CA PRO A 656 -25.70 -34.68 10.18
C PRO A 656 -26.34 -33.42 10.75
N VAL A 657 -25.52 -32.52 11.30
CA VAL A 657 -25.97 -31.23 11.86
C VAL A 657 -25.37 -30.04 11.10
N GLU A 658 -24.18 -30.21 10.50
CA GLU A 658 -23.52 -29.17 9.71
C GLU A 658 -22.93 -29.73 8.42
N VAL A 659 -22.89 -28.88 7.40
CA VAL A 659 -22.21 -29.13 6.13
C VAL A 659 -21.34 -27.93 5.77
N ALA A 660 -20.17 -28.22 5.20
CA ALA A 660 -19.24 -27.23 4.71
C ALA A 660 -18.78 -27.59 3.28
N TYR A 661 -18.60 -26.56 2.45
CA TYR A 661 -17.98 -26.66 1.13
C TYR A 661 -16.87 -25.62 0.99
N ALA A 662 -15.71 -26.06 0.50
CA ALA A 662 -14.54 -25.20 0.26
C ALA A 662 -14.10 -24.37 1.50
N TRP A 663 -14.32 -24.91 2.70
CA TRP A 663 -14.12 -24.21 3.98
C TRP A 663 -12.70 -24.40 4.54
N GLN A 664 -11.68 -24.07 3.75
CA GLN A 664 -10.27 -24.20 4.14
C GLN A 664 -9.48 -22.99 3.66
N ASN A 665 -8.29 -22.76 4.22
CA ASN A 665 -7.35 -21.77 3.69
C ASN A 665 -7.08 -22.00 2.19
N ASN A 666 -6.77 -23.25 1.83
CA ASN A 666 -6.63 -23.70 0.46
C ASN A 666 -7.58 -24.87 0.16
N PRO A 667 -8.78 -24.61 -0.42
CA PRO A 667 -9.75 -25.64 -0.71
C PRO A 667 -9.42 -26.37 -2.03
N GLN A 668 -8.30 -27.09 -2.08
CA GLN A 668 -7.78 -27.71 -3.31
C GLN A 668 -8.77 -28.67 -4.00
N TRP A 669 -9.66 -29.30 -3.24
CA TRP A 669 -10.69 -30.21 -3.76
C TRP A 669 -11.99 -29.52 -4.18
N ALA A 670 -12.12 -28.21 -3.97
CA ALA A 670 -13.32 -27.47 -4.39
C ALA A 670 -13.37 -27.33 -5.91
N ASN A 671 -14.16 -28.19 -6.54
CA ASN A 671 -14.28 -28.29 -7.99
C ASN A 671 -15.73 -28.24 -8.50
N LEU A 672 -16.72 -27.88 -7.64
CA LEU A 672 -18.09 -27.62 -8.09
C LEU A 672 -18.13 -26.32 -8.89
N VAL A 673 -18.68 -26.39 -10.10
CA VAL A 673 -18.86 -25.26 -11.02
C VAL A 673 -20.24 -25.31 -11.67
N ASN A 674 -20.71 -24.19 -12.23
CA ASN A 674 -21.83 -24.22 -13.17
C ASN A 674 -21.36 -24.40 -14.62
N GLY A 675 -22.29 -24.39 -15.57
CA GLY A 675 -22.00 -24.59 -17.00
C GLY A 675 -21.14 -23.49 -17.62
N ALA A 676 -21.00 -22.34 -16.97
CA ALA A 676 -20.08 -21.26 -17.37
C ALA A 676 -18.66 -21.45 -16.79
N GLY A 677 -18.42 -22.53 -16.03
CA GLY A 677 -17.14 -22.81 -15.38
C GLY A 677 -16.88 -21.95 -14.13
N LEU A 678 -17.89 -21.24 -13.61
CA LEU A 678 -17.73 -20.39 -12.43
C LEU A 678 -17.79 -21.21 -11.15
N PRO A 679 -16.84 -21.04 -10.20
CA PRO A 679 -16.75 -21.84 -8.99
C PRO A 679 -17.91 -21.57 -8.04
N ALA A 680 -18.39 -22.61 -7.38
CA ALA A 680 -19.37 -22.48 -6.30
C ALA A 680 -18.81 -21.66 -5.13
N VAL A 681 -19.66 -20.84 -4.52
CA VAL A 681 -19.29 -19.99 -3.38
C VAL A 681 -19.08 -20.87 -2.13
N PRO A 682 -17.98 -20.70 -1.37
CA PRO A 682 -17.77 -21.43 -0.11
C PRO A 682 -18.89 -21.17 0.89
N PHE A 683 -19.23 -22.20 1.67
CA PHE A 683 -20.23 -22.07 2.73
C PHE A 683 -19.96 -23.04 3.89
N ARG A 684 -20.50 -22.70 5.05
CA ARG A 684 -20.69 -23.59 6.20
C ARG A 684 -22.04 -23.27 6.82
N VAL A 685 -22.93 -24.25 6.87
CA VAL A 685 -24.31 -24.04 7.32
C VAL A 685 -24.80 -25.19 8.19
N LYS A 686 -25.81 -24.90 9.02
CA LYS A 686 -26.59 -25.92 9.70
C LYS A 686 -27.46 -26.66 8.68
N VAL A 687 -27.61 -27.96 8.88
CA VAL A 687 -28.47 -28.82 8.05
C VAL A 687 -29.88 -28.79 8.62
N ALA A 688 -30.87 -28.43 7.80
CA ALA A 688 -32.28 -28.48 8.18
C ALA A 688 -32.78 -29.94 8.24
N GLN A 689 -33.73 -30.20 9.15
CA GLN A 689 -34.47 -31.46 9.17
C GLN A 689 -35.42 -31.58 7.97
#